data_AF-D1PWX1-F1
#
_entry.id   AF-D1PWX1-F1
#
_cell.length_a   1.000
_cell.length_b   1.000
_cell.length_c   1.000
_cell.angle_alpha   90.00
_cell.angle_beta   90.00
_cell.angle_gamma   90.00
#
_symmetry.space_group_name_H-M   'P 1'
#
loop_
_entity.id
_entity.type
_entity.pdbx_description
1 polymer ?
#
loop_
_entity_poly.entity_id
_entity_poly.type
_entity_poly.pdbx_seq_one_letter_code
_entity_poly.pdbx_strand_id
1 'polypeptide(L)'
;MLYTKLDGDVHDWELIFYVDIVSNWNCQKRKSAIIKNAKAGTIMDNAYSYDAVSNVLDVKNNAPLPQSGKAGGQISHSYTYDPLYRLSSATGTYAGTDNKTASYTLAMGYDNMHRITSKKQHLMQSNVQFNGSLNAGYDLTNTYNNDEGKKFQLASVRDINYRTEETPTDSTNINNGYKYSYDANGNLVYINTSRVKRDGKEDDRVSEQKYKWDEENRLLAADENGFVSNYWYDADGERTVKTSGKNEAIYVNSEFSGGNTGTARFSLYVSPYLVAGQGGKYTKHIYIGSQRIVSKLGDLASYGADPRRIPYAGNEADGLTVDYKAKYNLQIQSIKDNYKTFDIPYNGEDNNDYVNGQGFCCDDGTPEAAQAKAMTRAASDGNFKPNDEYEKMQFYYHPDHLGSSSYITNLDGEVSQHIEYVPFGEVFIEERNNTWNTPYLFNAKEFDEETGMYYYGARYYEPRLSLWMSCDPMQELKVCICSYTYCISNPIVYTDPTGCLESTDVKRNSNGTYTVVNAKNDGDNNIYLVNGKGKRTGEIIGTTLRPYDFMGTDNQNGAFHFNAKETGVTFDISKLTVSGTVKTENATYSVYNANAQRLLDWGQSLFKSELQLKSPLTFYGELEVLRSLSANNAALDVKVSFGQHPYTAINAGTNSNGTPKITTLRAMGNMIFGANVHSTKPYLLGTPNWYYSKVMGEVGKYNQSQNSGLGYNKGFPYFGEHTYSGSYIYYGYYGKFYK
;
A
#
# COMPACT_ATOMS: atom_id res chain seq x y z
N MET A 1 12.56 28.47 -0.08
CA MET A 1 13.51 28.04 -1.13
C MET A 1 14.22 26.77 -0.66
N LEU A 2 14.06 25.68 -1.39
CA LEU A 2 14.84 24.45 -1.20
C LEU A 2 15.89 24.35 -2.31
N TYR A 3 17.11 23.95 -1.94
CA TYR A 3 18.20 23.65 -2.84
C TYR A 3 18.55 22.17 -2.66
N THR A 4 18.82 21.44 -3.75
CA THR A 4 19.41 20.10 -3.67
C THR A 4 20.61 20.02 -4.57
N LYS A 5 21.62 19.27 -4.14
CA LYS A 5 22.84 18.99 -4.90
C LYS A 5 22.56 17.83 -5.86
N LEU A 6 22.79 18.02 -7.16
CA LEU A 6 22.85 16.93 -8.13
C LEU A 6 24.31 16.43 -8.19
N ASP A 7 24.47 15.12 -8.09
CA ASP A 7 25.63 14.31 -8.45
C ASP A 7 27.02 14.97 -8.39
N GLY A 8 27.79 14.63 -7.35
CA GLY A 8 29.26 14.54 -7.39
C GLY A 8 30.10 15.81 -7.56
N ASP A 9 29.65 16.83 -8.30
CA ASP A 9 30.45 18.00 -8.64
C ASP A 9 30.27 19.15 -7.65
N VAL A 10 31.38 19.86 -7.40
CA VAL A 10 31.56 20.72 -6.21
C VAL A 10 30.97 22.13 -6.39
N HIS A 11 30.32 22.45 -7.51
CA HIS A 11 30.05 23.85 -7.84
C HIS A 11 28.63 24.31 -8.24
N ASP A 12 27.62 23.45 -8.41
CA ASP A 12 26.28 23.92 -8.81
C ASP A 12 25.17 23.58 -7.79
N TRP A 13 24.58 24.63 -7.21
CA TRP A 13 23.37 24.58 -6.40
C TRP A 13 22.20 25.09 -7.23
N GLU A 14 21.27 24.22 -7.64
CA GLU A 14 20.05 24.67 -8.33
C GLU A 14 18.93 25.03 -7.35
N LEU A 15 18.27 26.16 -7.60
CA LEU A 15 17.05 26.58 -6.94
C LEU A 15 15.89 25.69 -7.42
N ILE A 16 15.37 24.82 -6.56
CA ILE A 16 14.34 23.85 -6.97
C ILE A 16 12.93 24.37 -6.71
N PHE A 17 12.72 25.34 -5.83
CA PHE A 17 11.38 25.60 -5.29
C PHE A 17 11.13 27.09 -4.96
N TYR A 18 10.16 27.70 -5.64
CA TYR A 18 9.57 28.99 -5.25
C TYR A 18 8.06 28.85 -5.07
N VAL A 19 7.66 28.13 -4.01
CA VAL A 19 6.28 28.14 -3.52
C VAL A 19 6.30 28.51 -2.06
N ASP A 20 5.60 29.59 -1.71
CA ASP A 20 5.35 29.97 -0.33
C ASP A 20 4.11 29.23 0.16
N ILE A 21 4.30 28.37 1.16
CA ILE A 21 3.24 27.62 1.81
C ILE A 21 3.00 28.24 3.18
N VAL A 22 1.80 28.77 3.40
CA VAL A 22 1.36 29.26 4.71
C VAL A 22 0.31 28.30 5.25
N SER A 23 0.59 27.70 6.39
CA SER A 23 -0.38 26.88 7.13
C SER A 23 -0.77 27.59 8.41
N ASN A 24 -2.04 27.99 8.50
CA ASN A 24 -2.60 28.60 9.69
C ASN A 24 -3.29 27.56 10.55
N TRP A 25 -3.28 27.78 11.86
CA TRP A 25 -3.86 26.87 12.85
C TRP A 25 -4.76 27.67 13.80
N ASN A 26 -5.93 27.12 14.14
CA ASN A 26 -6.79 27.70 15.16
C ASN A 26 -6.22 27.43 16.58
N CYS A 27 -6.86 28.01 17.60
CA CYS A 27 -6.44 27.87 18.99
C CYS A 27 -6.45 26.42 19.51
N GLN A 28 -7.21 25.52 18.86
CA GLN A 28 -7.26 24.09 19.16
C GLN A 28 -6.23 23.26 18.37
N LYS A 29 -5.30 23.93 17.67
CA LYS A 29 -4.28 23.31 16.80
C LYS A 29 -4.87 22.47 15.67
N ARG A 30 -6.05 22.85 15.16
CA ARG A 30 -6.59 22.35 13.89
C ARG A 30 -6.20 23.31 12.78
N LYS A 31 -5.93 22.77 11.59
CA LYS A 31 -5.49 23.56 10.44
C LYS A 31 -6.63 24.47 10.00
N SER A 32 -6.49 25.79 10.12
CA SER A 32 -7.55 26.74 9.76
C SER A 32 -7.44 27.22 8.32
N ALA A 33 -6.23 27.23 7.75
CA ALA A 33 -6.04 27.54 6.33
C ALA A 33 -4.77 26.90 5.74
N ILE A 34 -4.78 26.62 4.43
CA ILE A 34 -3.62 26.34 3.60
C ILE A 34 -3.61 27.34 2.45
N ILE A 35 -2.55 28.14 2.37
CA ILE A 35 -2.32 29.08 1.27
C ILE A 35 -1.08 28.63 0.51
N LYS A 36 -1.17 28.60 -0.82
CA LYS A 36 -0.06 28.27 -1.71
C LYS A 36 0.08 29.32 -2.79
N ASN A 37 1.27 29.92 -2.82
CA ASN A 37 1.63 30.92 -3.81
C ASN A 37 2.64 30.33 -4.78
N ALA A 38 2.30 30.30 -6.07
CA ALA A 38 3.25 30.07 -7.14
C ALA A 38 3.74 31.41 -7.70
N LYS A 39 4.74 31.38 -8.60
CA LYS A 39 5.25 32.57 -9.29
C LYS A 39 4.15 33.35 -10.02
N ALA A 40 3.13 32.66 -10.54
CA ALA A 40 1.98 33.26 -11.21
C ALA A 40 0.93 33.86 -10.27
N GLY A 41 1.05 33.65 -8.95
CA GLY A 41 0.11 34.15 -7.93
C GLY A 41 -0.37 33.07 -6.95
N THR A 42 -1.38 33.41 -6.14
CA THR A 42 -2.03 32.46 -5.22
C THR A 42 -2.88 31.47 -6.00
N ILE A 43 -2.52 30.19 -5.92
CA ILE A 43 -3.21 29.09 -6.65
C ILE A 43 -4.14 28.29 -5.74
N MET A 44 -3.96 28.38 -4.41
CA MET A 44 -4.80 27.72 -3.43
C MET A 44 -4.86 28.58 -2.17
N ASP A 45 -6.06 28.79 -1.63
CA ASP A 45 -6.34 29.44 -0.35
C ASP A 45 -7.50 28.73 0.34
N ASN A 46 -7.24 27.50 0.78
CA ASN A 46 -8.24 26.65 1.42
C ASN A 46 -8.43 27.10 2.87
N ALA A 47 -9.64 27.54 3.21
CA ALA A 47 -10.09 27.80 4.58
C ALA A 47 -10.95 26.64 5.10
N TYR A 48 -10.76 26.28 6.36
CA TYR A 48 -11.38 25.10 6.99
C TYR A 48 -12.28 25.49 8.16
N SER A 49 -13.44 24.86 8.25
CA SER A 49 -14.31 24.87 9.44
C SER A 49 -14.42 23.47 10.04
N TYR A 50 -14.75 23.40 11.34
CA TYR A 50 -14.80 22.14 12.08
C TYR A 50 -15.97 22.11 13.05
N ASP A 51 -16.46 20.90 13.34
CA ASP A 51 -17.34 20.67 14.49
C ASP A 51 -16.55 20.60 15.81
N ALA A 52 -17.24 20.36 16.91
CA ALA A 52 -16.61 20.27 18.23
C ALA A 52 -15.60 19.11 18.35
N VAL A 53 -15.80 18.00 17.63
CA VAL A 53 -14.96 16.80 17.69
C VAL A 53 -13.88 16.74 16.61
N SER A 54 -13.73 17.81 15.82
CA SER A 54 -12.72 17.98 14.76
C SER A 54 -13.05 17.34 13.41
N ASN A 55 -14.30 16.97 13.16
CA ASN A 55 -14.70 16.68 11.78
C ASN A 55 -14.66 17.98 10.98
N VAL A 56 -14.16 17.91 9.75
CA VAL A 56 -14.13 19.06 8.83
C VAL A 56 -15.55 19.28 8.32
N LEU A 57 -16.11 20.47 8.54
CA LEU A 57 -17.46 20.80 8.07
C LEU A 57 -17.44 21.46 6.69
N ASP A 58 -16.46 22.33 6.43
CA ASP A 58 -16.34 23.02 5.16
C ASP A 58 -14.87 23.18 4.76
N VAL A 59 -14.64 23.16 3.44
CA VAL A 59 -13.37 23.55 2.81
C VAL A 59 -13.70 24.53 1.70
N LYS A 60 -13.19 25.76 1.81
CA LYS A 60 -13.42 26.80 0.80
C LYS A 60 -12.10 27.35 0.28
N ASN A 61 -11.83 27.17 -1.01
CA ASN A 61 -10.72 27.80 -1.69
C ASN A 61 -11.11 29.22 -2.11
N ASN A 62 -10.48 30.22 -1.48
CA ASN A 62 -10.69 31.64 -1.76
C ASN A 62 -9.64 32.22 -2.72
N ALA A 63 -8.85 31.37 -3.40
CA ALA A 63 -7.89 31.84 -4.38
C ALA A 63 -8.60 32.68 -5.47
N PRO A 64 -7.94 33.72 -5.99
CA PRO A 64 -8.48 34.50 -7.09
C PRO A 64 -8.64 33.61 -8.33
N LEU A 65 -9.63 33.91 -9.17
CA LEU A 65 -9.75 33.24 -10.45
C LEU A 65 -8.50 33.52 -11.30
N PRO A 66 -7.96 32.51 -12.00
CA PRO A 66 -6.80 32.69 -12.86
C PRO A 66 -7.18 33.51 -14.11
N GLN A 67 -6.18 33.86 -14.92
CA GLN A 67 -6.40 34.52 -16.22
C GLN A 67 -7.19 33.62 -17.19
N SER A 68 -7.87 34.25 -18.15
CA SER A 68 -8.61 33.54 -19.22
C SER A 68 -7.77 32.44 -19.88
N GLY A 69 -8.35 31.25 -20.03
CA GLY A 69 -7.71 30.07 -20.60
C GLY A 69 -6.78 29.28 -19.66
N LYS A 70 -6.55 29.72 -18.42
CA LYS A 70 -5.69 29.01 -17.44
C LYS A 70 -6.51 28.09 -16.51
N ALA A 71 -5.89 27.04 -15.99
CA ALA A 71 -6.54 26.10 -15.07
C ALA A 71 -6.58 26.62 -13.63
N GLY A 72 -7.55 26.17 -12.85
CA GLY A 72 -7.75 26.57 -11.46
C GLY A 72 -8.99 27.44 -11.26
N GLY A 73 -9.37 27.58 -9.99
CA GLY A 73 -10.54 28.37 -9.62
C GLY A 73 -10.91 28.24 -8.16
N GLN A 74 -12.10 28.74 -7.84
CA GLN A 74 -12.66 28.67 -6.50
C GLN A 74 -13.44 27.37 -6.34
N ILE A 75 -13.23 26.71 -5.20
CA ILE A 75 -13.94 25.50 -4.81
C ILE A 75 -14.56 25.71 -3.43
N SER A 76 -15.76 25.18 -3.20
CA SER A 76 -16.38 25.13 -1.88
C SER A 76 -16.98 23.75 -1.68
N HIS A 77 -16.59 23.09 -0.60
CA HIS A 77 -17.16 21.83 -0.14
C HIS A 77 -17.82 22.02 1.23
N SER A 78 -18.94 21.33 1.44
CA SER A 78 -19.60 21.21 2.73
C SER A 78 -19.88 19.74 3.03
N TYR A 79 -19.70 19.33 4.28
CA TYR A 79 -19.78 17.95 4.73
C TYR A 79 -20.70 17.84 5.94
N THR A 80 -21.46 16.75 5.99
CA THR A 80 -22.22 16.37 7.18
C THR A 80 -21.84 14.95 7.60
N TYR A 81 -22.00 14.67 8.88
CA TYR A 81 -21.66 13.39 9.47
C TYR A 81 -22.84 12.84 10.27
N ASP A 82 -22.94 11.52 10.33
CA ASP A 82 -23.87 10.86 11.23
C ASP A 82 -23.37 10.89 12.69
N PRO A 83 -24.17 10.43 13.67
CA PRO A 83 -23.75 10.41 15.09
C PRO A 83 -22.52 9.54 15.39
N LEU A 84 -22.08 8.69 14.46
CA LEU A 84 -20.88 7.86 14.56
C LEU A 84 -19.69 8.47 13.80
N TYR A 85 -19.83 9.72 13.36
CA TYR A 85 -18.82 10.50 12.64
C TYR A 85 -18.43 9.91 11.29
N ARG A 86 -19.32 9.13 10.67
CA ARG A 86 -19.19 8.69 9.28
C ARG A 86 -19.77 9.78 8.39
N LEU A 87 -19.13 10.01 7.24
CA LEU A 87 -19.60 11.01 6.28
C LEU A 87 -21.01 10.63 5.78
N SER A 88 -22.03 11.44 6.07
CA SER A 88 -23.41 11.17 5.68
C SER A 88 -23.79 11.87 4.38
N SER A 89 -23.30 13.10 4.17
CA SER A 89 -23.47 13.80 2.90
C SER A 89 -22.33 14.77 2.62
N ALA A 90 -22.17 15.11 1.36
CA ALA A 90 -21.30 16.20 0.94
C ALA A 90 -21.89 16.95 -0.24
N THR A 91 -21.58 18.23 -0.34
CA THR A 91 -21.81 19.03 -1.54
C THR A 91 -20.51 19.71 -1.94
N GLY A 92 -20.37 20.01 -3.23
CA GLY A 92 -19.26 20.78 -3.75
C GLY A 92 -19.68 21.71 -4.87
N THR A 93 -19.01 22.84 -4.99
CA THR A 93 -19.20 23.81 -6.09
C THR A 93 -17.84 24.30 -6.57
N TYR A 94 -17.70 24.45 -7.88
CA TYR A 94 -16.51 24.94 -8.56
C TYR A 94 -16.88 26.13 -9.43
N ALA A 95 -16.06 27.18 -9.39
CA ALA A 95 -16.09 28.31 -10.30
C ALA A 95 -14.68 28.52 -10.87
N GLY A 96 -14.51 28.28 -12.16
CA GLY A 96 -13.29 28.53 -12.89
C GLY A 96 -13.38 29.78 -13.77
N THR A 97 -12.29 30.07 -14.47
CA THR A 97 -12.26 31.10 -15.52
C THR A 97 -13.21 30.76 -16.69
N ASP A 98 -13.56 31.77 -17.50
CA ASP A 98 -14.33 31.61 -18.74
C ASP A 98 -15.74 31.00 -18.53
N ASN A 99 -16.37 31.36 -17.40
CA ASN A 99 -17.69 30.87 -16.98
C ASN A 99 -17.75 29.34 -16.78
N LYS A 100 -16.61 28.70 -16.49
CA LYS A 100 -16.56 27.31 -16.05
C LYS A 100 -17.23 27.17 -14.69
N THR A 101 -18.19 26.27 -14.59
CA THR A 101 -18.84 25.96 -13.31
C THR A 101 -19.07 24.48 -13.16
N ALA A 102 -19.07 23.99 -11.92
CA ALA A 102 -19.52 22.64 -11.62
C ALA A 102 -20.08 22.54 -10.21
N SER A 103 -20.86 21.49 -9.97
CA SER A 103 -21.35 21.14 -8.64
C SER A 103 -21.54 19.64 -8.50
N TYR A 104 -21.35 19.12 -7.29
CA TYR A 104 -21.74 17.76 -6.96
C TYR A 104 -22.55 17.67 -5.67
N THR A 105 -23.33 16.61 -5.55
CA THR A 105 -23.95 16.14 -4.31
C THR A 105 -23.54 14.69 -4.06
N LEU A 106 -23.35 14.34 -2.79
CA LEU A 106 -23.08 12.99 -2.31
C LEU A 106 -24.00 12.71 -1.11
N ALA A 107 -24.64 11.55 -1.10
CA ALA A 107 -25.36 11.02 0.05
C ALA A 107 -24.97 9.56 0.30
N MET A 108 -24.70 9.24 1.56
CA MET A 108 -24.24 7.92 2.02
C MET A 108 -25.28 7.27 2.93
N GLY A 109 -25.50 5.97 2.73
CA GLY A 109 -26.27 5.11 3.62
C GLY A 109 -25.38 4.06 4.26
N TYR A 110 -25.60 3.81 5.55
CA TYR A 110 -24.87 2.78 6.30
C TYR A 110 -25.83 1.92 7.11
N ASP A 111 -25.43 0.68 7.38
CA ASP A 111 -26.12 -0.17 8.36
C ASP A 111 -25.44 -0.20 9.74
N ASN A 112 -26.02 -0.99 10.65
CA ASN A 112 -25.51 -1.20 12.01
C ASN A 112 -24.20 -2.00 12.06
N MET A 113 -23.80 -2.64 10.96
CA MET A 113 -22.50 -3.29 10.82
C MET A 113 -21.46 -2.35 10.18
N HIS A 114 -21.79 -1.06 10.03
CA HIS A 114 -20.96 -0.04 9.42
C HIS A 114 -20.62 -0.27 7.95
N ARG A 115 -21.42 -1.08 7.26
CA ARG A 115 -21.28 -1.31 5.82
C ARG A 115 -21.99 -0.21 5.05
N ILE A 116 -21.42 0.20 3.91
CA ILE A 116 -22.05 1.16 3.00
C ILE A 116 -23.19 0.45 2.27
N THR A 117 -24.44 0.81 2.56
CA THR A 117 -25.64 0.24 1.93
C THR A 117 -26.12 1.04 0.73
N SER A 118 -25.80 2.34 0.68
CA SER A 118 -26.06 3.16 -0.49
C SER A 118 -25.03 4.27 -0.64
N LYS A 119 -24.79 4.66 -1.90
CA LYS A 119 -23.99 5.82 -2.28
C LYS A 119 -24.65 6.48 -3.48
N LYS A 120 -25.10 7.71 -3.31
CA LYS A 120 -25.72 8.51 -4.37
C LYS A 120 -24.83 9.69 -4.68
N GLN A 121 -24.37 9.82 -5.91
CA GLN A 121 -23.48 10.90 -6.32
C GLN A 121 -23.96 11.48 -7.64
N HIS A 122 -24.19 12.79 -7.67
CA HIS A 122 -24.63 13.49 -8.85
C HIS A 122 -23.78 14.73 -9.09
N LEU A 123 -23.47 14.97 -10.34
CA LEU A 123 -22.55 15.97 -10.83
C LEU A 123 -23.21 16.75 -11.97
N MET A 124 -23.05 18.06 -11.94
CA MET A 124 -23.32 18.94 -13.06
C MET A 124 -22.07 19.77 -13.35
N GLN A 125 -21.70 19.89 -14.62
CA GLN A 125 -20.61 20.74 -15.09
C GLN A 125 -21.10 21.60 -16.25
N SER A 126 -20.58 22.81 -16.38
CA SER A 126 -20.79 23.69 -17.52
C SER A 126 -19.45 24.28 -17.97
N ASN A 127 -19.14 24.13 -19.25
CA ASN A 127 -17.95 24.64 -19.93
C ASN A 127 -16.59 24.11 -19.42
N VAL A 128 -16.58 23.06 -18.57
CA VAL A 128 -15.36 22.53 -17.96
C VAL A 128 -14.57 21.65 -18.94
N GLN A 129 -15.17 20.54 -19.38
CA GLN A 129 -14.53 19.57 -20.28
C GLN A 129 -14.73 19.94 -21.76
N PHE A 130 -15.86 20.55 -22.08
CA PHE A 130 -16.24 21.01 -23.42
C PHE A 130 -17.24 22.17 -23.28
N ASN A 131 -17.44 22.93 -24.36
CA ASN A 131 -18.42 24.02 -24.39
C ASN A 131 -19.84 23.44 -24.36
N GLY A 132 -20.59 23.67 -23.28
CA GLY A 132 -21.88 23.03 -23.03
C GLY A 132 -22.06 22.59 -21.59
N SER A 133 -23.11 21.81 -21.32
CA SER A 133 -23.39 21.25 -20.00
C SER A 133 -23.19 19.74 -20.01
N LEU A 134 -22.77 19.19 -18.87
CA LEU A 134 -22.67 17.75 -18.63
C LEU A 134 -23.29 17.44 -17.28
N ASN A 135 -24.30 16.58 -17.28
CA ASN A 135 -24.87 15.96 -16.09
C ASN A 135 -24.44 14.50 -16.04
N ALA A 136 -23.89 14.07 -14.92
CA ALA A 136 -23.50 12.68 -14.69
C ALA A 136 -23.79 12.28 -13.26
N GLY A 137 -24.14 11.03 -13.02
CA GLY A 137 -24.35 10.58 -11.65
C GLY A 137 -24.81 9.15 -11.57
N TYR A 138 -24.91 8.65 -10.34
CA TYR A 138 -25.36 7.31 -10.04
C TYR A 138 -26.02 7.21 -8.67
N ASP A 139 -26.91 6.23 -8.56
CA ASP A 139 -27.48 5.73 -7.32
C ASP A 139 -27.05 4.26 -7.15
N LEU A 140 -26.12 4.00 -6.21
CA LEU A 140 -25.72 2.65 -5.84
C LEU A 140 -26.55 2.15 -4.67
N THR A 141 -27.06 0.94 -4.80
CA THR A 141 -27.66 0.15 -3.71
C THR A 141 -26.84 -1.12 -3.53
N ASN A 142 -26.18 -1.24 -2.38
CA ASN A 142 -25.24 -2.29 -2.07
C ASN A 142 -25.92 -3.38 -1.24
N THR A 143 -25.75 -4.63 -1.65
CA THR A 143 -26.20 -5.81 -0.92
C THR A 143 -24.99 -6.66 -0.56
N TYR A 144 -24.90 -7.11 0.68
CA TYR A 144 -23.79 -7.92 1.19
C TYR A 144 -24.22 -9.37 1.36
N ASN A 145 -23.24 -10.27 1.42
CA ASN A 145 -23.49 -11.68 1.69
C ASN A 145 -24.04 -11.89 3.11
N ASN A 146 -24.80 -12.97 3.29
CA ASN A 146 -25.38 -13.33 4.60
C ASN A 146 -24.66 -14.50 5.28
N ASP A 147 -23.81 -15.21 4.55
CA ASP A 147 -23.05 -16.35 5.06
C ASP A 147 -22.08 -15.92 6.17
N GLU A 148 -21.85 -16.83 7.11
CA GLU A 148 -20.84 -16.65 8.15
C GLU A 148 -19.45 -16.43 7.53
N GLY A 149 -18.69 -15.48 8.08
CA GLY A 149 -17.39 -15.07 7.53
C GLY A 149 -17.45 -14.17 6.29
N LYS A 150 -18.60 -14.02 5.62
CA LYS A 150 -18.71 -13.25 4.36
C LYS A 150 -19.53 -11.96 4.48
N LYS A 151 -20.02 -11.62 5.67
CA LYS A 151 -20.96 -10.50 5.87
C LYS A 151 -20.43 -9.13 5.44
N PHE A 152 -19.12 -8.96 5.26
CA PHE A 152 -18.52 -7.72 4.78
C PHE A 152 -18.14 -7.74 3.30
N GLN A 153 -18.35 -8.87 2.62
CA GLN A 153 -18.16 -9.00 1.17
C GLN A 153 -19.43 -8.55 0.46
N LEU A 154 -19.31 -7.65 -0.52
CA LEU A 154 -20.42 -7.29 -1.40
C LEU A 154 -20.92 -8.55 -2.12
N ALA A 155 -22.23 -8.77 -2.15
CA ALA A 155 -22.85 -9.80 -2.98
C ALA A 155 -23.25 -9.21 -4.32
N SER A 156 -23.91 -8.05 -4.29
CA SER A 156 -24.37 -7.36 -5.49
C SER A 156 -24.51 -5.86 -5.29
N VAL A 157 -24.47 -5.13 -6.40
CA VAL A 157 -24.75 -3.69 -6.44
C VAL A 157 -25.75 -3.44 -7.55
N ARG A 158 -26.83 -2.71 -7.24
CA ARG A 158 -27.69 -2.10 -8.26
C ARG A 158 -27.21 -0.67 -8.49
N ASP A 159 -26.97 -0.33 -9.75
CA ASP A 159 -26.38 0.95 -10.18
C ASP A 159 -27.30 1.59 -11.22
N ILE A 160 -28.00 2.63 -10.78
CA ILE A 160 -28.83 3.45 -11.65
C ILE A 160 -28.01 4.69 -11.98
N ASN A 161 -27.39 4.72 -13.16
CA ASN A 161 -26.49 5.79 -13.57
C ASN A 161 -26.96 6.50 -14.84
N TYR A 162 -26.44 7.70 -15.07
CA TYR A 162 -26.67 8.47 -16.28
C TYR A 162 -25.46 9.34 -16.61
N ARG A 163 -25.35 9.70 -17.89
CA ARG A 163 -24.44 10.73 -18.39
C ARG A 163 -25.06 11.38 -19.62
N THR A 164 -25.37 12.68 -19.54
CA THR A 164 -26.11 13.39 -20.59
C THR A 164 -25.77 14.88 -20.59
N GLU A 165 -25.91 15.55 -21.73
CA GLU A 165 -25.75 17.00 -21.86
C GLU A 165 -27.02 17.77 -21.46
N GLU A 166 -28.17 17.08 -21.46
CA GLU A 166 -29.47 17.63 -21.09
C GLU A 166 -29.79 17.40 -19.61
N THR A 167 -30.88 18.00 -19.11
CA THR A 167 -31.39 17.70 -17.77
C THR A 167 -31.73 16.20 -17.67
N PRO A 168 -31.20 15.46 -16.69
CA PRO A 168 -31.48 14.04 -16.54
C PRO A 168 -32.97 13.76 -16.35
N THR A 169 -33.45 12.72 -17.02
CA THR A 169 -34.80 12.17 -16.84
C THR A 169 -34.70 10.67 -16.58
N ASP A 170 -35.77 10.03 -16.09
CA ASP A 170 -35.78 8.58 -15.89
C ASP A 170 -35.43 7.79 -17.16
N SER A 171 -35.71 8.37 -18.34
CA SER A 171 -35.38 7.76 -19.64
C SER A 171 -33.88 7.77 -19.98
N THR A 172 -33.09 8.62 -19.32
CA THR A 172 -31.63 8.71 -19.47
C THR A 172 -30.88 7.73 -18.56
N ASN A 173 -31.57 7.12 -17.59
CA ASN A 173 -30.96 6.20 -16.65
C ASN A 173 -30.67 4.85 -17.30
N ILE A 174 -29.51 4.29 -16.94
CA ILE A 174 -29.08 2.93 -17.22
C ILE A 174 -29.10 2.18 -15.90
N ASN A 175 -29.80 1.05 -15.86
CA ASN A 175 -29.87 0.19 -14.69
C ASN A 175 -28.98 -1.04 -14.88
N ASN A 176 -27.82 -1.01 -14.25
CA ASN A 176 -26.87 -2.11 -14.23
C ASN A 176 -26.98 -2.88 -12.91
N GLY A 177 -26.83 -4.20 -12.97
CA GLY A 177 -26.63 -5.06 -11.81
C GLY A 177 -25.21 -5.62 -11.82
N TYR A 178 -24.50 -5.49 -10.71
CA TYR A 178 -23.19 -6.12 -10.53
C TYR A 178 -23.30 -7.26 -9.53
N LYS A 179 -22.67 -8.40 -9.81
CA LYS A 179 -22.52 -9.52 -8.88
C LYS A 179 -21.05 -9.75 -8.63
N TYR A 180 -20.68 -9.85 -7.35
CA TYR A 180 -19.28 -9.94 -6.91
C TYR A 180 -19.00 -11.34 -6.36
N SER A 181 -17.79 -11.83 -6.55
CA SER A 181 -17.33 -13.10 -6.00
C SER A 181 -15.91 -12.99 -5.49
N TYR A 182 -15.62 -13.74 -4.43
CA TYR A 182 -14.37 -13.65 -3.68
C TYR A 182 -13.72 -15.03 -3.54
N ASP A 183 -12.40 -15.05 -3.41
CA ASP A 183 -11.67 -16.24 -3.01
C ASP A 183 -11.83 -16.55 -1.51
N ALA A 184 -11.16 -17.62 -1.04
CA ALA A 184 -11.19 -18.03 0.35
C ALA A 184 -10.51 -17.05 1.32
N ASN A 185 -9.58 -16.22 0.83
CA ASN A 185 -8.89 -15.18 1.60
C ASN A 185 -9.69 -13.87 1.63
N GLY A 186 -10.77 -13.78 0.86
CA GLY A 186 -11.63 -12.61 0.78
C GLY A 186 -11.15 -11.57 -0.23
N ASN A 187 -10.32 -11.94 -1.21
CA ASN A 187 -9.98 -11.07 -2.33
C ASN A 187 -11.07 -11.14 -3.40
N LEU A 188 -11.44 -9.99 -3.97
CA LEU A 188 -12.39 -9.93 -5.08
C LEU A 188 -11.79 -10.62 -6.32
N VAL A 189 -12.43 -11.65 -6.85
CA VAL A 189 -11.93 -12.42 -8.01
C VAL A 189 -12.76 -12.25 -9.27
N TYR A 190 -14.02 -11.83 -9.14
CA TYR A 190 -14.91 -11.75 -10.30
C TYR A 190 -16.06 -10.76 -10.08
N ILE A 191 -16.34 -9.98 -11.13
CA ILE A 191 -17.52 -9.13 -11.25
C ILE A 191 -18.26 -9.48 -12.54
N ASN A 192 -19.53 -9.86 -12.41
CA ASN A 192 -20.43 -9.96 -13.55
C ASN A 192 -21.35 -8.74 -13.59
N THR A 193 -21.43 -8.07 -14.74
CA THR A 193 -22.33 -6.95 -14.97
C THR A 193 -23.52 -7.41 -15.83
N SER A 194 -24.73 -7.29 -15.30
CA SER A 194 -25.98 -7.39 -16.04
C SER A 194 -26.58 -6.02 -16.32
N ARG A 195 -27.47 -5.91 -17.30
CA ARG A 195 -28.19 -4.68 -17.63
C ARG A 195 -29.67 -4.93 -17.86
N VAL A 196 -30.52 -4.07 -17.32
CA VAL A 196 -31.96 -4.07 -17.64
C VAL A 196 -32.20 -3.18 -18.87
N LYS A 197 -32.73 -3.76 -19.95
CA LYS A 197 -33.09 -3.04 -21.18
C LYS A 197 -34.40 -2.26 -20.98
N ARG A 198 -34.65 -1.28 -21.86
CA ARG A 198 -35.87 -0.43 -21.82
C ARG A 198 -37.18 -1.21 -21.95
N ASP A 199 -37.15 -2.40 -22.54
CA ASP A 199 -38.30 -3.31 -22.64
C ASP A 199 -38.49 -4.17 -21.38
N GLY A 200 -37.71 -3.92 -20.32
CA GLY A 200 -37.76 -4.63 -19.03
C GLY A 200 -37.01 -5.96 -19.02
N LYS A 201 -36.40 -6.38 -20.13
CA LYS A 201 -35.63 -7.64 -20.19
C LYS A 201 -34.24 -7.45 -19.58
N GLU A 202 -33.81 -8.40 -18.77
CA GLU A 202 -32.44 -8.45 -18.25
C GLU A 202 -31.51 -9.08 -19.29
N ASP A 203 -30.35 -8.46 -19.49
CA ASP A 203 -29.19 -9.02 -20.16
C ASP A 203 -28.21 -9.44 -19.08
N ASP A 204 -28.14 -10.74 -18.81
CA ASP A 204 -27.55 -11.28 -17.59
C ASP A 204 -26.01 -11.22 -17.55
N ARG A 205 -25.35 -10.86 -18.66
CA ARG A 205 -23.89 -10.80 -18.80
C ARG A 205 -23.48 -9.85 -19.94
N VAL A 206 -23.42 -8.56 -19.64
CA VAL A 206 -22.99 -7.49 -20.56
C VAL A 206 -21.46 -7.33 -20.55
N SER A 207 -20.84 -7.39 -19.38
CA SER A 207 -19.40 -7.23 -19.21
C SER A 207 -18.92 -7.99 -17.98
N GLU A 208 -17.65 -8.35 -17.99
CA GLU A 208 -17.00 -9.10 -16.92
C GLU A 208 -15.66 -8.48 -16.54
N GLN A 209 -15.34 -8.62 -15.26
CA GLN A 209 -14.01 -8.34 -14.73
C GLN A 209 -13.54 -9.55 -13.95
N LYS A 210 -12.28 -9.95 -14.14
CA LYS A 210 -11.68 -11.08 -13.41
C LYS A 210 -10.37 -10.63 -12.79
N TYR A 211 -10.07 -11.13 -11.61
CA TYR A 211 -8.87 -10.76 -10.87
C TYR A 211 -8.16 -12.00 -10.35
N LYS A 212 -6.83 -11.97 -10.41
CA LYS A 212 -5.96 -13.03 -9.92
C LYS A 212 -5.06 -12.48 -8.84
N TRP A 213 -5.00 -13.18 -7.71
CA TRP A 213 -4.21 -12.80 -6.54
C TRP A 213 -3.17 -13.87 -6.24
N ASP A 214 -2.10 -13.49 -5.55
CA ASP A 214 -1.15 -14.45 -4.98
C ASP A 214 -1.51 -14.86 -3.54
N GLU A 215 -0.73 -15.77 -2.98
CA GLU A 215 -0.88 -16.29 -1.62
C GLU A 215 -0.70 -15.22 -0.53
N GLU A 216 -0.15 -14.05 -0.87
CA GLU A 216 0.04 -12.90 0.03
C GLU A 216 -1.02 -11.81 -0.22
N ASN A 217 -2.10 -12.14 -0.97
CA ASN A 217 -3.21 -11.25 -1.31
C ASN A 217 -2.81 -10.02 -2.13
N ARG A 218 -1.78 -10.14 -2.99
CA ARG A 218 -1.38 -9.11 -3.96
C ARG A 218 -1.97 -9.40 -5.33
N LEU A 219 -2.47 -8.37 -6.00
CA LEU A 219 -3.11 -8.49 -7.31
C LEU A 219 -2.05 -8.81 -8.37
N LEU A 220 -2.07 -9.99 -8.97
CA LEU A 220 -1.14 -10.42 -10.02
C LEU A 220 -1.62 -10.02 -11.41
N ALA A 221 -2.92 -10.09 -11.66
CA ALA A 221 -3.50 -9.72 -12.94
C ALA A 221 -4.98 -9.33 -12.81
N ALA A 222 -5.43 -8.48 -13.72
CA ALA A 222 -6.83 -8.09 -13.88
C ALA A 222 -7.20 -8.20 -15.36
N ASP A 223 -8.34 -8.82 -15.65
CA ASP A 223 -8.97 -8.87 -16.97
C ASP A 223 -10.19 -7.96 -16.96
N GLU A 224 -10.18 -6.98 -17.85
CA GLU A 224 -11.22 -5.99 -18.03
C GLU A 224 -11.81 -6.15 -19.44
N ASN A 225 -12.78 -7.05 -19.60
CA ASN A 225 -13.39 -7.39 -20.89
C ASN A 225 -12.38 -7.78 -22.00
N GLY A 226 -11.39 -8.60 -21.66
CA GLY A 226 -10.36 -9.09 -22.57
C GLY A 226 -9.08 -8.26 -22.57
N PHE A 227 -9.03 -7.13 -21.86
CA PHE A 227 -7.82 -6.35 -21.65
C PHE A 227 -7.14 -6.80 -20.36
N VAL A 228 -6.12 -7.64 -20.48
CA VAL A 228 -5.40 -8.19 -19.33
C VAL A 228 -4.24 -7.30 -18.91
N SER A 229 -4.31 -6.77 -17.69
CA SER A 229 -3.22 -6.07 -17.02
C SER A 229 -2.51 -7.00 -16.05
N ASN A 230 -1.19 -6.85 -15.89
CA ASN A 230 -0.35 -7.70 -15.05
C ASN A 230 0.52 -6.87 -14.12
N TYR A 231 0.79 -7.39 -12.93
CA TYR A 231 1.54 -6.71 -11.88
C TYR A 231 2.57 -7.66 -11.24
N TRP A 232 3.75 -7.13 -10.95
CA TRP A 232 4.82 -7.85 -10.24
C TRP A 232 5.28 -7.06 -9.04
N TYR A 233 5.66 -7.77 -7.99
CA TYR A 233 6.07 -7.22 -6.71
C TYR A 233 7.46 -7.74 -6.33
N ASP A 234 8.20 -6.97 -5.56
CA ASP A 234 9.39 -7.46 -4.90
C ASP A 234 9.05 -8.27 -3.63
N ALA A 235 10.10 -8.74 -2.94
CA ALA A 235 9.94 -9.53 -1.71
C ALA A 235 9.39 -8.71 -0.53
N ASP A 236 9.47 -7.38 -0.57
CA ASP A 236 8.91 -6.49 0.44
C ASP A 236 7.43 -6.15 0.15
N GLY A 237 6.91 -6.55 -1.02
CA GLY A 237 5.52 -6.36 -1.43
C GLY A 237 5.26 -5.08 -2.24
N GLU A 238 6.31 -4.36 -2.62
CA GLU A 238 6.21 -3.16 -3.43
C GLU A 238 6.11 -3.52 -4.92
N ARG A 239 5.21 -2.84 -5.64
CA ARG A 239 5.02 -3.08 -7.07
C ARG A 239 6.24 -2.62 -7.87
N THR A 240 6.86 -3.54 -8.61
CA THR A 240 8.05 -3.30 -9.44
C THR A 240 7.74 -3.18 -10.91
N VAL A 241 6.70 -3.87 -11.40
CA VAL A 241 6.27 -3.79 -12.81
C VAL A 241 4.75 -3.77 -12.89
N LYS A 242 4.23 -2.95 -13.79
CA LYS A 242 2.83 -2.96 -14.26
C LYS A 242 2.84 -3.03 -15.79
N THR A 243 2.00 -3.87 -16.37
CA THR A 243 1.74 -3.88 -17.81
C THR A 243 0.23 -3.81 -18.06
N SER A 244 -0.18 -3.11 -19.11
CA SER A 244 -1.57 -3.10 -19.57
C SER A 244 -1.75 -3.95 -20.81
N GLY A 245 -2.95 -4.50 -21.00
CA GLY A 245 -3.29 -5.34 -22.15
C GLY A 245 -3.69 -4.53 -23.39
N LYS A 246 -3.49 -5.11 -24.56
CA LYS A 246 -4.12 -4.76 -25.84
C LYS A 246 -5.02 -5.92 -26.26
N ASN A 247 -6.22 -5.61 -26.76
CA ASN A 247 -7.12 -6.60 -27.30
C ASN A 247 -7.76 -6.09 -28.61
N GLU A 248 -7.50 -6.78 -29.71
CA GLU A 248 -8.13 -6.60 -31.03
C GLU A 248 -8.80 -7.91 -31.51
N ALA A 249 -9.26 -8.75 -30.56
CA ALA A 249 -9.91 -10.02 -30.85
C ALA A 249 -11.31 -9.86 -31.47
N ILE A 250 -11.61 -10.73 -32.43
CA ILE A 250 -12.89 -10.91 -33.10
C ILE A 250 -13.47 -12.25 -32.66
N TYR A 251 -14.73 -12.24 -32.23
CA TYR A 251 -15.48 -13.42 -31.83
C TYR A 251 -16.68 -13.61 -32.76
N VAL A 252 -16.89 -14.84 -33.25
CA VAL A 252 -18.09 -15.24 -34.01
C VAL A 252 -18.80 -16.33 -33.21
N ASN A 253 -20.09 -16.14 -32.93
CA ASN A 253 -20.89 -17.05 -32.09
C ASN A 253 -20.29 -17.34 -30.70
N SER A 254 -19.63 -16.34 -30.09
CA SER A 254 -18.91 -16.46 -28.81
C SER A 254 -17.65 -17.34 -28.86
N GLU A 255 -17.23 -17.78 -30.04
CA GLU A 255 -15.95 -18.46 -30.26
C GLU A 255 -14.94 -17.48 -30.87
N PHE A 256 -13.71 -17.52 -30.36
CA PHE A 256 -12.62 -16.69 -30.89
C PHE A 256 -12.35 -17.04 -32.36
N SER A 257 -12.40 -16.04 -33.23
CA SER A 257 -12.33 -16.20 -34.70
C SER A 257 -11.12 -15.50 -35.34
N GLY A 258 -10.33 -14.74 -34.58
CA GLY A 258 -9.09 -14.10 -35.04
C GLY A 258 -8.80 -12.79 -34.29
N GLY A 259 -7.56 -12.28 -34.35
CA GLY A 259 -7.16 -11.02 -33.72
C GLY A 259 -5.91 -11.14 -32.83
N ASN A 260 -5.43 -10.00 -32.33
CA ASN A 260 -4.19 -9.89 -31.56
C ASN A 260 -4.47 -9.49 -30.10
N THR A 261 -3.89 -10.22 -29.14
CA THR A 261 -3.98 -9.99 -27.70
C THR A 261 -2.58 -9.99 -27.08
N GLY A 262 -2.16 -8.91 -26.45
CA GLY A 262 -0.78 -8.76 -25.93
C GLY A 262 -0.64 -7.63 -24.92
N THR A 263 0.58 -7.24 -24.57
CA THR A 263 0.84 -6.08 -23.69
C THR A 263 0.95 -4.78 -24.49
N ALA A 264 0.25 -3.72 -24.10
CA ALA A 264 0.26 -2.40 -24.74
C ALA A 264 1.29 -1.46 -24.12
N ARG A 265 1.18 -1.21 -22.81
CA ARG A 265 2.00 -0.24 -22.06
C ARG A 265 2.63 -0.92 -20.88
N PHE A 266 3.74 -0.38 -20.39
CA PHE A 266 4.33 -0.82 -19.13
C PHE A 266 4.83 0.37 -18.30
N SER A 267 4.89 0.14 -17.00
CA SER A 267 5.58 0.98 -16.02
C SER A 267 6.52 0.09 -15.20
N LEU A 268 7.77 0.51 -15.11
CA LEU A 268 8.83 -0.11 -14.31
C LEU A 268 9.14 0.82 -13.14
N TYR A 269 8.86 0.37 -11.93
CA TYR A 269 9.15 1.09 -10.69
C TYR A 269 10.53 0.67 -10.21
N VAL A 270 11.57 1.33 -10.72
CA VAL A 270 12.97 1.04 -10.36
C VAL A 270 13.20 1.35 -8.88
N SER A 271 12.56 2.42 -8.40
CA SER A 271 12.48 2.80 -6.99
C SER A 271 11.30 3.77 -6.80
N PRO A 272 10.94 4.13 -5.56
CA PRO A 272 9.96 5.21 -5.31
C PRO A 272 10.32 6.56 -5.97
N TYR A 273 11.60 6.75 -6.32
CA TYR A 273 12.15 7.96 -6.91
C TYR A 273 12.23 7.93 -8.43
N LEU A 274 12.06 6.77 -9.08
CA LEU A 274 12.25 6.64 -10.53
C LEU A 274 11.30 5.60 -11.12
N VAL A 275 10.43 6.08 -12.01
CA VAL A 275 9.50 5.24 -12.77
C VAL A 275 9.80 5.39 -14.25
N ALA A 276 10.09 4.27 -14.91
CA ALA A 276 10.31 4.21 -16.36
C ALA A 276 9.05 3.68 -17.06
N GLY A 277 8.74 4.23 -18.23
CA GLY A 277 7.60 3.82 -19.05
C GLY A 277 7.98 3.52 -20.48
N GLN A 278 6.97 3.24 -21.30
CA GLN A 278 7.11 2.97 -22.72
C GLN A 278 7.76 4.12 -23.50
N GLY A 279 8.46 3.79 -24.59
CA GLY A 279 9.05 4.76 -25.52
C GLY A 279 10.30 5.47 -24.99
N GLY A 280 10.94 4.94 -23.95
CA GLY A 280 12.17 5.53 -23.43
C GLY A 280 11.96 6.65 -22.41
N LYS A 281 10.74 6.89 -21.92
CA LYS A 281 10.46 7.99 -20.98
C LYS A 281 10.59 7.55 -19.53
N TYR A 282 11.04 8.44 -18.65
CA TYR A 282 10.99 8.24 -17.20
C TYR A 282 10.45 9.47 -16.48
N THR A 283 10.00 9.23 -15.24
CA THR A 283 9.69 10.28 -14.27
C THR A 283 10.57 10.08 -13.04
N LYS A 284 11.34 11.12 -12.68
CA LYS A 284 12.11 11.18 -11.44
C LYS A 284 11.32 11.95 -10.39
N HIS A 285 11.03 11.32 -9.27
CA HIS A 285 10.25 11.89 -8.19
C HIS A 285 11.15 12.37 -7.05
N ILE A 286 10.87 13.56 -6.52
CA ILE A 286 11.54 14.14 -5.37
C ILE A 286 10.52 14.26 -4.25
N TYR A 287 10.90 13.83 -3.05
CA TYR A 287 10.03 13.81 -1.88
C TYR A 287 10.61 14.65 -0.74
N ILE A 288 9.72 15.14 0.12
CA ILE A 288 10.05 15.60 1.46
C ILE A 288 9.29 14.72 2.46
N GLY A 289 10.03 13.90 3.22
CA GLY A 289 9.41 12.79 3.95
C GLY A 289 8.69 11.84 2.96
N SER A 290 7.41 11.56 3.20
CA SER A 290 6.57 10.75 2.31
C SER A 290 5.84 11.55 1.23
N GLN A 291 5.93 12.89 1.23
CA GLN A 291 5.17 13.73 0.32
C GLN A 291 5.97 14.00 -0.97
N ARG A 292 5.38 13.66 -2.12
CA ARG A 292 5.93 14.01 -3.43
C ARG A 292 5.82 15.52 -3.64
N ILE A 293 6.93 16.16 -3.98
CA ILE A 293 7.00 17.61 -4.20
C ILE A 293 7.40 17.98 -5.62
N VAL A 294 8.14 17.12 -6.32
CA VAL A 294 8.52 17.34 -7.73
C VAL A 294 8.47 16.03 -8.50
N SER A 295 8.00 16.10 -9.75
CA SER A 295 8.24 15.11 -10.79
C SER A 295 9.01 15.76 -11.93
N LYS A 296 10.17 15.21 -12.29
CA LYS A 296 10.93 15.61 -13.47
C LYS A 296 10.75 14.57 -14.56
N LEU A 297 10.42 14.99 -15.77
CA LEU A 297 10.41 14.09 -16.91
C LEU A 297 11.81 13.94 -17.48
N GLY A 298 12.05 12.82 -18.15
CA GLY A 298 13.29 12.59 -18.84
C GLY A 298 13.14 11.54 -19.94
N ASP A 299 14.14 11.53 -20.82
CA ASP A 299 14.33 10.49 -21.83
C ASP A 299 15.55 9.65 -21.44
N LEU A 300 15.41 8.33 -21.47
CA LEU A 300 16.44 7.36 -21.14
C LEU A 300 17.64 7.47 -22.10
N ALA A 301 17.44 8.01 -23.31
CA ALA A 301 18.54 8.37 -24.23
C ALA A 301 19.39 9.55 -23.69
N SER A 302 18.81 10.44 -22.88
CA SER A 302 19.49 11.61 -22.29
C SER A 302 20.12 11.35 -20.92
N TYR A 303 19.78 10.23 -20.26
CA TYR A 303 20.27 9.89 -18.91
C TYR A 303 21.74 9.44 -18.85
N GLY A 304 22.39 9.23 -20.01
CA GLY A 304 23.76 8.73 -20.11
C GLY A 304 23.89 7.22 -19.94
N ALA A 305 23.56 6.69 -18.76
CA ALA A 305 23.52 5.25 -18.47
C ALA A 305 22.07 4.77 -18.35
N ASP A 306 21.51 4.11 -19.37
CA ASP A 306 20.11 3.67 -19.41
C ASP A 306 19.69 3.03 -18.06
N PRO A 307 18.85 3.68 -17.22
CA PRO A 307 18.56 3.19 -15.87
C PRO A 307 17.69 1.93 -15.85
N ARG A 308 17.18 1.47 -17.00
CA ARG A 308 16.62 0.12 -17.15
C ARG A 308 17.73 -0.92 -17.35
N ARG A 309 18.87 -0.48 -17.87
CA ARG A 309 20.13 -1.21 -17.76
C ARG A 309 20.68 -0.88 -16.38
N ILE A 310 20.36 -1.75 -15.43
CA ILE A 310 21.46 -2.16 -14.54
C ILE A 310 22.58 -2.48 -15.54
N PRO A 311 23.80 -1.90 -15.41
CA PRO A 311 24.92 -2.45 -16.16
C PRO A 311 24.82 -3.96 -16.06
N TYR A 312 25.35 -4.71 -17.01
CA TYR A 312 25.86 -6.01 -16.62
C TYR A 312 26.96 -5.76 -15.53
N ALA A 313 26.60 -5.27 -14.33
CA ALA A 313 27.10 -5.77 -13.07
C ALA A 313 27.02 -7.25 -13.33
N GLY A 314 28.19 -7.85 -13.55
CA GLY A 314 28.33 -8.99 -14.44
C GLY A 314 27.33 -10.08 -14.09
N ASN A 315 27.32 -11.15 -14.86
CA ASN A 315 26.60 -12.36 -14.47
C ASN A 315 27.06 -12.93 -13.10
N GLU A 316 27.83 -12.19 -12.30
CA GLU A 316 28.30 -12.42 -10.95
C GLU A 316 28.30 -11.06 -10.21
N ALA A 317 27.41 -10.91 -9.24
CA ALA A 317 27.55 -9.96 -8.14
C ALA A 317 27.47 -10.79 -6.85
N ASP A 318 28.46 -10.64 -5.96
CA ASP A 318 28.58 -11.41 -4.70
C ASP A 318 28.42 -12.94 -4.84
N GLY A 319 28.97 -13.53 -5.91
CA GLY A 319 28.91 -14.98 -6.14
C GLY A 319 27.53 -15.51 -6.56
N LEU A 320 26.59 -14.63 -6.89
CA LEU A 320 25.28 -14.99 -7.43
C LEU A 320 25.24 -14.80 -8.94
N THR A 321 25.00 -15.88 -9.68
CA THR A 321 24.75 -15.80 -11.13
C THR A 321 23.28 -15.59 -11.41
N VAL A 322 22.96 -14.46 -12.07
CA VAL A 322 21.59 -14.14 -12.47
C VAL A 322 21.41 -14.48 -13.95
N ASP A 323 20.62 -15.52 -14.22
CA ASP A 323 20.18 -15.85 -15.58
C ASP A 323 18.99 -14.96 -15.98
N TYR A 324 19.30 -13.81 -16.58
CA TYR A 324 18.30 -12.86 -17.06
C TYR A 324 17.41 -13.43 -18.16
N LYS A 325 17.94 -14.33 -19.00
CA LYS A 325 17.15 -14.98 -20.05
C LYS A 325 16.12 -15.93 -19.46
N ALA A 326 16.50 -16.71 -18.45
CA ALA A 326 15.57 -17.55 -17.71
C ALA A 326 14.52 -16.71 -16.95
N LYS A 327 14.91 -15.63 -16.26
CA LYS A 327 13.97 -14.72 -15.59
C LYS A 327 12.96 -14.11 -16.56
N TYR A 328 13.40 -13.66 -17.73
CA TYR A 328 12.50 -13.15 -18.76
C TYR A 328 11.54 -14.23 -19.28
N ASN A 329 12.04 -15.44 -19.58
CA ASN A 329 11.18 -16.53 -20.02
C ASN A 329 10.12 -16.88 -18.95
N LEU A 330 10.48 -16.85 -17.66
CA LEU A 330 9.54 -17.02 -16.55
C LEU A 330 8.51 -15.89 -16.49
N GLN A 331 8.90 -14.65 -16.76
CA GLN A 331 7.96 -13.52 -16.82
C GLN A 331 6.97 -13.66 -17.98
N ILE A 332 7.44 -14.01 -19.19
CA ILE A 332 6.59 -14.28 -20.34
C ILE A 332 5.65 -15.46 -20.06
N GLN A 333 6.15 -16.52 -19.42
CA GLN A 333 5.31 -17.63 -19.00
C GLN A 333 4.25 -17.18 -17.99
N SER A 334 4.59 -16.33 -17.03
CA SER A 334 3.64 -15.76 -16.08
C SER A 334 2.53 -14.96 -16.77
N ILE A 335 2.84 -14.17 -17.81
CA ILE A 335 1.85 -13.45 -18.60
C ILE A 335 0.92 -14.45 -19.28
N LYS A 336 1.48 -15.45 -19.98
CA LYS A 336 0.72 -16.50 -20.67
C LYS A 336 -0.18 -17.28 -19.71
N ASP A 337 0.32 -17.58 -18.51
CA ASP A 337 -0.43 -18.25 -17.45
C ASP A 337 -1.57 -17.37 -16.92
N ASN A 338 -1.40 -16.05 -16.85
CA ASN A 338 -2.45 -15.11 -16.45
C ASN A 338 -3.56 -15.02 -17.51
N TYR A 339 -3.21 -14.87 -18.79
CA TYR A 339 -4.19 -14.93 -19.89
C TYR A 339 -4.97 -16.25 -19.88
N LYS A 340 -4.26 -17.37 -19.70
CA LYS A 340 -4.85 -18.70 -19.55
C LYS A 340 -5.77 -18.80 -18.33
N THR A 341 -5.42 -18.16 -17.21
CA THR A 341 -6.25 -18.14 -16.00
C THR A 341 -7.63 -17.53 -16.26
N PHE A 342 -7.72 -16.59 -17.22
CA PHE A 342 -8.96 -15.91 -17.58
C PHE A 342 -9.67 -16.52 -18.80
N ASP A 343 -9.17 -17.64 -19.32
CA ASP A 343 -9.62 -18.29 -20.56
C ASP A 343 -9.53 -17.36 -21.79
N ILE A 344 -8.53 -16.47 -21.81
CA ILE A 344 -8.26 -15.55 -22.92
C ILE A 344 -7.09 -16.10 -23.74
N PRO A 345 -7.24 -16.31 -25.06
CA PRO A 345 -6.12 -16.68 -25.91
C PRO A 345 -5.10 -15.55 -25.96
N TYR A 346 -3.82 -15.88 -25.80
CA TYR A 346 -2.70 -14.94 -25.96
C TYR A 346 -2.08 -15.14 -27.35
N ASN A 347 -2.32 -14.19 -28.25
CA ASN A 347 -1.93 -14.28 -29.66
C ASN A 347 -0.99 -13.13 -30.10
N GLY A 348 -0.51 -12.33 -29.15
CA GLY A 348 0.32 -11.17 -29.43
C GLY A 348 1.77 -11.52 -29.71
N GLU A 349 2.41 -10.64 -30.48
CA GLU A 349 3.86 -10.61 -30.57
C GLU A 349 4.40 -10.20 -29.20
N ASP A 350 5.15 -11.10 -28.57
CA ASP A 350 5.92 -10.80 -27.38
C ASP A 350 6.83 -9.61 -27.69
N ASN A 351 6.88 -8.60 -26.81
CA ASN A 351 7.84 -7.52 -26.94
C ASN A 351 9.24 -8.15 -26.87
N ASN A 352 9.86 -8.34 -28.04
CA ASN A 352 10.98 -9.23 -28.30
C ASN A 352 12.34 -8.65 -27.88
N ASP A 353 12.32 -7.51 -27.19
CA ASP A 353 13.49 -6.67 -26.96
C ASP A 353 14.20 -6.90 -25.61
N TYR A 354 13.88 -8.00 -24.92
CA TYR A 354 14.48 -8.35 -23.62
C TYR A 354 15.83 -9.08 -23.73
N VAL A 355 16.24 -9.54 -24.92
CA VAL A 355 17.21 -10.65 -25.06
C VAL A 355 18.68 -10.20 -25.14
N ASN A 356 18.97 -8.92 -25.34
CA ASN A 356 20.30 -8.49 -25.79
C ASN A 356 20.80 -7.20 -25.14
N GLY A 357 20.08 -6.66 -24.16
CA GLY A 357 20.50 -5.42 -23.46
C GLY A 357 20.72 -4.23 -24.40
N GLN A 358 20.22 -4.29 -25.64
CA GLN A 358 20.37 -3.25 -26.65
C GLN A 358 19.09 -2.45 -26.89
N GLY A 359 17.92 -3.01 -26.62
CA GLY A 359 16.68 -2.39 -27.06
C GLY A 359 15.71 -2.24 -25.90
N PHE A 360 15.79 -1.06 -25.34
CA PHE A 360 14.68 -0.43 -24.69
C PHE A 360 14.63 0.93 -25.44
N CYS A 361 14.88 0.90 -26.75
CA CYS A 361 15.19 2.08 -27.53
C CYS A 361 13.90 2.78 -27.97
N CYS A 362 14.04 4.09 -28.12
CA CYS A 362 13.07 5.15 -28.34
C CYS A 362 12.27 5.09 -29.67
N ASP A 363 12.04 3.90 -30.23
CA ASP A 363 11.33 3.71 -31.49
C ASP A 363 10.55 2.39 -31.49
N ASP A 364 9.38 2.35 -30.83
CA ASP A 364 8.46 1.21 -30.95
C ASP A 364 7.57 1.32 -32.20
N GLY A 365 7.80 2.30 -33.09
CA GLY A 365 7.07 2.47 -34.35
C GLY A 365 5.56 2.68 -34.17
N THR A 366 5.08 2.82 -32.94
CA THR A 366 3.65 2.92 -32.63
C THR A 366 3.12 4.26 -33.12
N PRO A 367 1.84 4.32 -33.54
CA PRO A 367 1.16 5.58 -33.82
C PRO A 367 1.33 6.59 -32.67
N GLU A 368 1.34 6.14 -31.42
CA GLU A 368 1.50 6.96 -30.22
C GLU A 368 2.92 7.53 -30.08
N ALA A 369 3.96 6.75 -30.37
CA ALA A 369 5.34 7.27 -30.44
C ALA A 369 5.55 8.21 -31.62
N ALA A 370 4.91 7.94 -32.76
CA ALA A 370 4.88 8.83 -33.92
C ALA A 370 4.12 10.13 -33.62
N GLN A 371 3.01 10.06 -32.87
CA GLN A 371 2.19 11.20 -32.44
C GLN A 371 2.93 12.02 -31.38
N ALA A 372 3.63 11.39 -30.44
CA ALA A 372 4.53 12.07 -29.50
C ALA A 372 5.65 12.82 -30.24
N LYS A 373 6.27 12.20 -31.26
CA LYS A 373 7.27 12.84 -32.12
C LYS A 373 6.66 13.98 -32.96
N ALA A 374 5.45 13.81 -33.46
CA ALA A 374 4.74 14.83 -34.23
C ALA A 374 4.31 16.03 -33.36
N MET A 375 3.82 15.79 -32.14
CA MET A 375 3.49 16.85 -31.17
C MET A 375 4.74 17.63 -30.74
N THR A 376 5.88 16.94 -30.57
CA THR A 376 7.17 17.59 -30.29
C THR A 376 7.63 18.48 -31.45
N ARG A 377 7.31 18.12 -32.70
CA ARG A 377 7.61 18.93 -33.90
C ARG A 377 6.59 20.05 -34.16
N ALA A 378 5.35 19.87 -33.72
CA ALA A 378 4.26 20.84 -33.93
C ALA A 378 4.22 21.96 -32.87
N ALA A 379 4.88 21.79 -31.73
CA ALA A 379 5.12 22.85 -30.75
C ALA A 379 6.21 23.83 -31.25
N SER A 380 5.96 24.50 -32.38
CA SER A 380 6.86 25.49 -32.98
C SER A 380 6.70 26.90 -32.39
N ASP A 381 6.19 27.03 -31.16
CA ASP A 381 6.15 28.29 -30.42
C ASP A 381 7.41 28.44 -29.55
N GLY A 382 8.58 28.37 -30.18
CA GLY A 382 9.86 28.86 -29.64
C GLY A 382 10.43 28.23 -28.36
N ASN A 383 9.73 27.30 -27.71
CA ASN A 383 10.10 26.77 -26.39
C ASN A 383 10.77 25.38 -26.40
N PHE A 384 11.07 24.80 -27.57
CA PHE A 384 11.70 23.48 -27.65
C PHE A 384 12.94 23.50 -28.55
N LYS A 385 14.12 23.27 -27.96
CA LYS A 385 15.37 22.97 -28.68
C LYS A 385 15.60 21.45 -28.77
N PRO A 386 16.28 20.95 -29.81
CA PRO A 386 16.50 19.51 -29.97
C PRO A 386 17.47 18.97 -28.92
N ASN A 387 17.12 17.81 -28.34
CA ASN A 387 17.96 16.85 -27.64
C ASN A 387 18.57 17.16 -26.24
N ASP A 388 18.40 18.33 -25.63
CA ASP A 388 19.03 18.64 -24.31
C ASP A 388 18.10 19.23 -23.21
N GLU A 389 16.76 19.08 -23.26
CA GLU A 389 15.88 19.77 -22.28
C GLU A 389 14.73 18.95 -21.64
N TYR A 390 14.68 17.62 -21.72
CA TYR A 390 13.62 16.88 -21.01
C TYR A 390 13.72 17.01 -19.48
N GLU A 391 14.92 17.04 -18.90
CA GLU A 391 15.12 17.29 -17.45
C GLU A 391 14.72 18.70 -16.99
N LYS A 392 14.45 19.61 -17.93
CA LYS A 392 13.89 20.94 -17.65
C LYS A 392 12.36 20.89 -17.48
N MET A 393 11.68 19.81 -17.84
CA MET A 393 10.25 19.65 -17.53
C MET A 393 10.06 19.19 -16.09
N GLN A 394 9.89 20.16 -15.19
CA GLN A 394 9.66 19.92 -13.77
C GLN A 394 8.24 20.31 -13.39
N PHE A 395 7.58 19.41 -12.68
CA PHE A 395 6.21 19.55 -12.21
C PHE A 395 6.18 19.55 -10.69
N TYR A 396 5.68 20.63 -10.10
CA TYR A 396 5.64 20.85 -8.66
C TYR A 396 4.27 20.51 -8.11
N TYR A 397 4.23 19.65 -7.09
CA TYR A 397 2.99 19.18 -6.50
C TYR A 397 2.55 20.07 -5.35
N HIS A 398 1.29 20.47 -5.40
CA HIS A 398 0.64 21.29 -4.39
C HIS A 398 -0.57 20.53 -3.84
N PRO A 399 -0.37 19.64 -2.85
CA PRO A 399 -1.46 18.83 -2.33
C PRO A 399 -2.44 19.54 -1.38
N ASP A 400 -3.66 19.04 -1.28
CA ASP A 400 -4.63 19.45 -0.25
C ASP A 400 -4.20 19.05 1.18
N HIS A 401 -5.12 19.15 2.15
CA HIS A 401 -4.85 18.72 3.53
C HIS A 401 -4.74 17.19 3.70
N LEU A 402 -5.22 16.41 2.74
CA LEU A 402 -5.18 14.94 2.71
C LEU A 402 -3.96 14.40 1.95
N GLY A 403 -3.15 15.28 1.35
CA GLY A 403 -2.00 14.87 0.55
C GLY A 403 -2.35 14.51 -0.89
N SER A 404 -3.59 14.72 -1.34
CA SER A 404 -4.01 14.46 -2.73
C SER A 404 -3.39 15.47 -3.69
N SER A 405 -3.09 15.06 -4.91
CA SER A 405 -2.56 15.97 -5.94
C SER A 405 -3.63 16.95 -6.42
N SER A 406 -3.70 18.16 -5.84
CA SER A 406 -4.72 19.15 -6.23
C SER A 406 -4.25 20.11 -7.32
N TYR A 407 -3.11 20.78 -7.11
CA TYR A 407 -2.54 21.68 -8.12
C TYR A 407 -1.14 21.19 -8.48
N ILE A 408 -0.81 21.27 -9.76
CA ILE A 408 0.53 20.96 -10.27
C ILE A 408 0.98 22.11 -11.14
N THR A 409 2.13 22.69 -10.84
CA THR A 409 2.69 23.81 -11.62
C THR A 409 3.94 23.41 -12.37
N ASN A 410 4.20 24.06 -13.50
CA ASN A 410 5.48 23.95 -14.23
C ASN A 410 6.56 24.88 -13.63
N LEU A 411 7.74 24.95 -14.25
CA LEU A 411 8.85 25.84 -13.87
C LEU A 411 8.48 27.33 -13.86
N ASP A 412 7.56 27.76 -14.71
CA ASP A 412 7.10 29.14 -14.76
C ASP A 412 6.09 29.48 -13.65
N GLY A 413 5.70 28.48 -12.85
CA GLY A 413 4.68 28.62 -11.82
C GLY A 413 3.25 28.66 -12.39
N GLU A 414 3.07 28.35 -13.67
CA GLU A 414 1.76 28.19 -14.28
C GLU A 414 1.15 26.84 -13.89
N VAL A 415 -0.16 26.81 -13.68
CA VAL A 415 -0.89 25.56 -13.37
C VAL A 415 -0.95 24.69 -14.63
N SER A 416 -0.29 23.54 -14.54
CA SER A 416 -0.25 22.51 -15.59
C SER A 416 -1.40 21.51 -15.47
N GLN A 417 -1.78 21.20 -14.23
CA GLN A 417 -2.88 20.31 -13.92
C GLN A 417 -3.59 20.82 -12.66
N HIS A 418 -4.91 20.82 -12.69
CA HIS A 418 -5.77 21.13 -11.54
C HIS A 418 -6.78 19.99 -11.39
N ILE A 419 -6.83 19.40 -10.20
CA ILE A 419 -7.63 18.24 -9.89
C ILE A 419 -8.36 18.48 -8.59
N GLU A 420 -9.67 18.27 -8.59
CA GLU A 420 -10.49 18.26 -7.38
C GLU A 420 -11.18 16.93 -7.25
N TYR A 421 -11.45 16.51 -6.03
CA TYR A 421 -12.00 15.19 -5.71
C TYR A 421 -13.34 15.30 -5.00
N VAL A 422 -14.22 14.33 -5.23
CA VAL A 422 -15.30 14.03 -4.29
C VAL A 422 -14.70 13.30 -3.08
N PRO A 423 -15.40 13.24 -1.92
CA PRO A 423 -14.82 12.79 -0.66
C PRO A 423 -14.11 11.43 -0.67
N PHE A 424 -14.60 10.48 -1.45
CA PHE A 424 -14.04 9.12 -1.52
C PHE A 424 -13.03 8.92 -2.65
N GLY A 425 -12.54 9.99 -3.28
CA GLY A 425 -11.39 9.96 -4.19
C GLY A 425 -11.69 9.83 -5.68
N GLU A 426 -12.96 9.83 -6.08
CA GLU A 426 -13.30 10.03 -7.49
C GLU A 426 -12.99 11.48 -7.90
N VAL A 427 -12.54 11.67 -9.14
CA VAL A 427 -12.22 12.98 -9.69
C VAL A 427 -13.52 13.77 -9.95
N PHE A 428 -13.63 14.94 -9.34
CA PHE A 428 -14.71 15.91 -9.55
C PHE A 428 -14.38 16.87 -10.69
N ILE A 429 -13.20 17.48 -10.66
CA ILE A 429 -12.69 18.38 -11.70
C ILE A 429 -11.32 17.91 -12.10
N GLU A 430 -11.05 17.96 -13.41
CA GLU A 430 -9.71 17.77 -13.93
C GLU A 430 -9.49 18.65 -15.15
N GLU A 431 -8.56 19.59 -15.01
CA GLU A 431 -8.09 20.46 -16.08
C GLU A 431 -6.63 20.15 -16.36
N ARG A 432 -6.29 19.98 -17.65
CA ARG A 432 -4.98 19.53 -18.12
C ARG A 432 -4.48 20.42 -19.25
N ASN A 433 -3.16 20.65 -19.34
CA ASN A 433 -2.53 21.41 -20.43
C ASN A 433 -1.87 20.54 -21.52
N ASN A 434 -2.27 19.26 -21.61
CA ASN A 434 -1.82 18.25 -22.59
C ASN A 434 -0.31 17.93 -22.64
N THR A 435 0.52 18.48 -21.75
CA THR A 435 1.97 18.23 -21.77
C THR A 435 2.34 16.95 -21.05
N TRP A 436 1.89 16.79 -19.80
CA TRP A 436 2.02 15.58 -19.01
C TRP A 436 1.03 15.64 -17.84
N ASN A 437 0.48 14.48 -17.46
CA ASN A 437 -0.44 14.37 -16.34
C ASN A 437 0.09 13.35 -15.34
N THR A 438 -0.01 13.65 -14.06
CA THR A 438 0.39 12.72 -13.02
C THR A 438 -0.59 11.53 -12.95
N PRO A 439 -0.12 10.29 -12.83
CA PRO A 439 -0.99 9.16 -12.46
C PRO A 439 -1.25 9.11 -10.95
N TYR A 440 -0.52 9.90 -10.16
CA TYR A 440 -0.67 9.98 -8.71
C TYR A 440 -1.71 11.02 -8.32
N LEU A 441 -2.91 10.58 -7.96
CA LEU A 441 -4.09 11.44 -7.76
C LEU A 441 -4.46 11.54 -6.27
N PHE A 442 -5.57 10.92 -5.86
CA PHE A 442 -6.09 10.95 -4.48
C PHE A 442 -5.09 10.36 -3.48
N ASN A 443 -4.86 11.06 -2.36
CA ASN A 443 -3.81 10.75 -1.36
C ASN A 443 -2.40 10.50 -1.95
N ALA A 444 -2.11 11.09 -3.12
CA ALA A 444 -0.89 10.89 -3.91
C ALA A 444 -0.62 9.42 -4.31
N LYS A 445 -1.68 8.59 -4.31
CA LYS A 445 -1.63 7.19 -4.77
C LYS A 445 -1.85 7.09 -6.26
N GLU A 446 -1.20 6.10 -6.86
CA GLU A 446 -1.33 5.86 -8.29
C GLU A 446 -2.72 5.31 -8.60
N PHE A 447 -3.40 5.96 -9.54
CA PHE A 447 -4.64 5.48 -10.12
C PHE A 447 -4.31 4.59 -11.32
N ASP A 448 -4.62 3.30 -11.20
CA ASP A 448 -4.49 2.37 -12.32
C ASP A 448 -5.72 2.53 -13.21
N GLU A 449 -5.57 3.30 -14.29
CA GLU A 449 -6.64 3.56 -15.26
C GLU A 449 -7.20 2.26 -15.85
N GLU A 450 -6.39 1.20 -15.89
CA GLU A 450 -6.79 -0.11 -16.40
C GLU A 450 -7.89 -0.76 -15.56
N THR A 451 -7.86 -0.62 -14.23
CA THR A 451 -8.84 -1.21 -13.30
C THR A 451 -9.81 -0.19 -12.72
N GLY A 452 -9.49 1.10 -12.82
CA GLY A 452 -10.20 2.17 -12.13
C GLY A 452 -9.89 2.28 -10.63
N MET A 453 -8.84 1.59 -10.15
CA MET A 453 -8.53 1.47 -8.72
C MET A 453 -7.25 2.21 -8.34
N TYR A 454 -7.16 2.62 -7.08
CA TYR A 454 -5.93 3.15 -6.50
C TYR A 454 -5.06 2.05 -5.89
N TYR A 455 -3.76 2.05 -6.22
CA TYR A 455 -2.78 1.19 -5.56
C TYR A 455 -2.19 1.87 -4.32
N TYR A 456 -2.42 1.27 -3.15
CA TYR A 456 -1.98 1.81 -1.86
C TYR A 456 -0.73 1.13 -1.27
N GLY A 457 -0.20 0.08 -1.93
CA GLY A 457 0.85 -0.78 -1.41
C GLY A 457 0.29 -2.15 -1.06
N ALA A 458 -0.33 -2.26 0.12
CA ALA A 458 -0.88 -3.53 0.60
C ALA A 458 -2.22 -3.92 -0.05
N ARG A 459 -3.00 -2.94 -0.53
CA ARG A 459 -4.36 -3.15 -1.06
C ARG A 459 -4.68 -2.25 -2.25
N TYR A 460 -5.69 -2.66 -2.99
CA TYR A 460 -6.33 -1.88 -4.04
C TYR A 460 -7.64 -1.27 -3.54
N TYR A 461 -7.81 0.04 -3.73
CA TYR A 461 -8.98 0.81 -3.30
C TYR A 461 -9.82 1.22 -4.50
N GLU A 462 -11.12 0.94 -4.45
CA GLU A 462 -12.07 1.34 -5.48
C GLU A 462 -12.89 2.57 -5.05
N PRO A 463 -12.62 3.76 -5.61
CA PRO A 463 -13.21 5.01 -5.14
C PRO A 463 -14.73 5.12 -5.40
N ARG A 464 -15.28 4.52 -6.46
CA ARG A 464 -16.72 4.55 -6.75
C ARG A 464 -17.52 3.74 -5.73
N LEU A 465 -17.03 2.57 -5.33
CA LEU A 465 -17.65 1.77 -4.26
C LEU A 465 -17.29 2.27 -2.86
N SER A 466 -16.19 3.02 -2.74
CA SER A 466 -15.63 3.49 -1.46
C SER A 466 -15.14 2.34 -0.56
N LEU A 467 -14.62 1.27 -1.18
CA LEU A 467 -14.22 0.04 -0.50
C LEU A 467 -12.84 -0.44 -0.96
N TRP A 468 -12.17 -1.19 -0.10
CA TRP A 468 -11.01 -2.01 -0.46
C TRP A 468 -11.46 -3.25 -1.24
N MET A 469 -10.63 -3.73 -2.18
CA MET A 469 -10.92 -4.91 -3.00
C MET A 469 -10.45 -6.23 -2.40
N SER A 470 -9.67 -6.15 -1.33
CA SER A 470 -9.21 -7.29 -0.54
C SER A 470 -9.39 -7.01 0.95
N CYS A 471 -9.39 -8.10 1.71
CA CYS A 471 -9.53 -8.01 3.16
C CYS A 471 -8.31 -7.31 3.78
N ASP A 472 -8.52 -6.49 4.81
CA ASP A 472 -7.42 -5.90 5.57
C ASP A 472 -6.48 -6.99 6.11
N PRO A 473 -5.17 -6.98 5.78
CA PRO A 473 -4.21 -7.92 6.36
C PRO A 473 -4.17 -7.90 7.90
N MET A 474 -4.69 -6.84 8.52
CA MET A 474 -4.77 -6.61 9.96
C MET A 474 -6.19 -6.71 10.53
N GLN A 475 -7.16 -7.26 9.78
CA GLN A 475 -8.58 -7.32 10.20
C GLN A 475 -8.81 -7.89 11.60
N GLU A 476 -8.04 -8.91 12.00
CA GLU A 476 -8.18 -9.55 13.31
C GLU A 476 -7.84 -8.60 14.47
N LEU A 477 -7.09 -7.54 14.20
CA LEU A 477 -6.59 -6.59 15.19
C LEU A 477 -7.52 -5.38 15.33
N LYS A 478 -8.50 -5.27 14.42
CA LYS A 478 -9.46 -4.17 14.33
C LYS A 478 -10.87 -4.74 14.20
N VAL A 479 -11.26 -5.61 15.12
CA VAL A 479 -12.60 -6.25 15.14
C VAL A 479 -13.78 -5.26 15.10
N CYS A 480 -13.54 -3.99 15.46
CA CYS A 480 -14.53 -2.91 15.43
C CYS A 480 -14.58 -2.13 14.11
N ILE A 481 -13.71 -2.43 13.13
CA ILE A 481 -13.66 -1.79 11.82
C ILE A 481 -13.88 -2.87 10.76
N CYS A 482 -14.79 -2.61 9.81
CA CYS A 482 -15.03 -3.54 8.70
C CYS A 482 -13.78 -3.68 7.83
N SER A 483 -13.39 -4.91 7.51
CA SER A 483 -12.15 -5.25 6.79
C SER A 483 -12.02 -4.65 5.40
N TYR A 484 -13.13 -4.18 4.82
CA TYR A 484 -13.19 -3.56 3.48
C TYR A 484 -13.44 -2.05 3.54
N THR A 485 -13.65 -1.47 4.72
CA THR A 485 -14.02 -0.06 4.85
C THR A 485 -12.81 0.86 4.72
N TYR A 486 -12.89 1.85 3.84
CA TYR A 486 -11.89 2.91 3.73
C TYR A 486 -12.09 3.97 4.82
N CYS A 487 -11.01 4.28 5.56
CA CYS A 487 -10.95 5.41 6.51
C CYS A 487 -12.12 5.49 7.51
N ILE A 488 -12.66 4.35 7.93
CA ILE A 488 -13.85 4.24 8.82
C ILE A 488 -15.01 5.11 8.30
N SER A 489 -15.14 5.20 6.97
CA SER A 489 -16.14 6.02 6.27
C SER A 489 -16.04 7.53 6.54
N ASN A 490 -14.89 8.03 6.95
CA ASN A 490 -14.59 9.46 7.11
C ASN A 490 -13.28 9.85 6.38
N PRO A 491 -13.32 9.90 5.03
CA PRO A 491 -12.14 10.15 4.21
C PRO A 491 -11.70 11.63 4.18
N ILE A 492 -12.47 12.53 4.79
CA ILE A 492 -12.14 13.97 4.85
C ILE A 492 -11.18 14.27 6.01
N VAL A 493 -11.16 13.41 7.03
CA VAL A 493 -10.30 13.54 8.22
C VAL A 493 -9.15 12.53 8.17
N TYR A 494 -9.42 11.31 7.71
CA TYR A 494 -8.44 10.22 7.73
C TYR A 494 -7.94 9.88 6.34
N THR A 495 -6.72 9.34 6.30
CA THR A 495 -6.08 8.75 5.12
C THR A 495 -5.50 7.40 5.54
N ASP A 496 -5.46 6.42 4.65
CA ASP A 496 -4.73 5.17 4.86
C ASP A 496 -3.44 5.19 4.02
N PRO A 497 -2.25 5.52 4.56
CA PRO A 497 -1.07 5.76 3.74
C PRO A 497 -0.44 4.51 3.12
N THR A 498 -0.74 3.31 3.60
CA THR A 498 -0.10 2.06 3.14
C THR A 498 -1.11 0.97 2.78
N GLY A 499 -2.40 1.22 2.95
CA GLY A 499 -3.43 0.18 2.93
C GLY A 499 -3.42 -0.67 4.21
N CYS A 500 -2.76 -0.22 5.27
CA CYS A 500 -2.64 -0.82 6.61
C CYS A 500 -2.48 0.32 7.64
N LEU A 501 -2.92 0.15 8.89
CA LEU A 501 -3.00 1.28 9.85
C LEU A 501 -1.95 1.27 11.00
N GLU A 502 -0.88 2.14 10.91
CA GLU A 502 0.03 2.87 11.91
C GLU A 502 1.51 2.33 12.24
N SER A 503 2.41 3.04 13.03
CA SER A 503 3.89 2.75 13.36
C SER A 503 4.53 2.88 14.82
N THR A 504 5.86 2.59 14.98
CA THR A 504 6.75 2.80 16.20
C THR A 504 7.53 4.14 16.29
N ASP A 505 7.63 4.78 17.48
CA ASP A 505 8.36 6.04 17.74
C ASP A 505 9.45 5.96 18.84
N VAL A 506 10.59 6.63 18.63
CA VAL A 506 11.74 6.69 19.56
C VAL A 506 12.26 8.11 19.78
N LYS A 507 12.90 8.35 20.92
CA LYS A 507 13.64 9.59 21.23
C LYS A 507 15.14 9.29 21.33
N ARG A 508 15.99 10.10 20.67
CA ARG A 508 17.45 10.02 20.82
C ARG A 508 17.91 10.66 22.13
N ASN A 509 18.76 9.97 22.87
CA ASN A 509 19.40 10.42 24.11
C ASN A 509 20.76 11.07 23.84
N SER A 510 21.26 11.86 24.80
CA SER A 510 22.55 12.56 24.68
C SER A 510 23.76 11.64 24.58
N ASN A 511 23.65 10.40 25.06
CA ASN A 511 24.70 9.38 24.99
C ASN A 511 24.67 8.53 23.70
N GLY A 512 23.85 8.90 22.71
CA GLY A 512 23.73 8.19 21.43
C GLY A 512 22.73 7.02 21.41
N THR A 513 22.13 6.67 22.55
CA THR A 513 21.08 5.64 22.63
C THR A 513 19.71 6.19 22.20
N TYR A 514 18.75 5.30 21.98
CA TYR A 514 17.36 5.60 21.65
C TYR A 514 16.44 4.98 22.67
N THR A 515 15.50 5.77 23.17
CA THR A 515 14.43 5.30 24.05
C THR A 515 13.15 5.15 23.26
N VAL A 516 12.52 3.99 23.33
CA VAL A 516 11.17 3.79 22.78
C VAL A 516 10.20 4.63 23.59
N VAL A 517 9.48 5.52 22.91
CA VAL A 517 8.48 6.39 23.53
C VAL A 517 7.10 6.13 23.00
N ASN A 518 6.96 5.42 21.89
CA ASN A 518 5.70 4.93 21.38
C ASN A 518 5.95 3.69 20.50
N ALA A 519 5.01 2.77 20.44
CA ALA A 519 5.06 1.51 19.72
C ALA A 519 3.66 0.95 19.86
N LYS A 520 3.11 0.57 18.71
CA LYS A 520 1.73 0.20 18.54
C LYS A 520 1.72 -0.97 17.57
N ASN A 521 0.60 -1.69 17.52
CA ASN A 521 0.45 -2.79 16.57
C ASN A 521 -0.37 -2.31 15.40
N ASP A 522 0.35 -2.00 14.33
CA ASP A 522 -0.20 -1.12 13.34
C ASP A 522 0.36 -1.29 11.91
N GLY A 523 1.24 -2.28 11.72
CA GLY A 523 1.64 -2.75 10.39
C GLY A 523 2.81 -1.98 9.79
N ASP A 524 3.06 -0.73 10.21
CA ASP A 524 4.26 0.01 9.85
C ASP A 524 5.43 -0.38 10.75
N ASN A 525 6.39 -1.09 10.16
CA ASN A 525 7.58 -1.52 10.84
C ASN A 525 8.58 -0.37 11.08
N ASN A 526 8.38 0.84 10.54
CA ASN A 526 9.35 1.92 10.71
C ASN A 526 9.47 2.39 12.17
N ILE A 527 10.71 2.71 12.56
CA ILE A 527 11.07 3.29 13.85
C ILE A 527 11.40 4.77 13.61
N TYR A 528 10.47 5.66 13.98
CA TYR A 528 10.58 7.09 13.74
C TYR A 528 11.23 7.83 14.91
N LEU A 529 12.17 8.73 14.62
CA LEU A 529 12.69 9.65 15.62
C LEU A 529 11.67 10.76 15.91
N VAL A 530 11.40 11.01 17.19
CA VAL A 530 10.58 12.12 17.67
C VAL A 530 11.41 13.19 18.39
N ASN A 531 10.98 14.44 18.29
CA ASN A 531 11.61 15.56 18.96
C ASN A 531 11.22 15.65 20.45
N GLY A 532 11.77 16.64 21.17
CA GLY A 532 11.47 16.87 22.59
C GLY A 532 10.00 17.15 22.93
N LYS A 533 9.14 17.37 21.93
CA LYS A 533 7.68 17.54 22.08
C LYS A 533 6.89 16.27 21.70
N GLY A 534 7.56 15.17 21.38
CA GLY A 534 6.94 13.91 20.99
C GLY A 534 6.37 13.87 19.57
N LYS A 535 6.77 14.81 18.70
CA LYS A 535 6.37 14.81 17.27
C LYS A 535 7.47 14.18 16.42
N ARG A 536 7.09 13.34 15.45
CA ARG A 536 8.02 12.76 14.47
C ARG A 536 8.81 13.84 13.75
N THR A 537 10.10 13.60 13.60
CA THR A 537 11.05 14.45 12.88
C THR A 537 11.06 14.15 11.38
N GLY A 538 10.54 12.99 10.98
CA GLY A 538 10.63 12.45 9.62
C GLY A 538 11.83 11.51 9.42
N GLU A 539 12.76 11.46 10.38
CA GLU A 539 13.89 10.52 10.35
C GLU A 539 13.44 9.12 10.77
N ILE A 540 13.75 8.12 9.94
CA ILE A 540 13.58 6.68 10.22
C ILE A 540 14.96 6.12 10.58
N ILE A 541 15.09 5.57 11.78
CA ILE A 541 16.38 5.09 12.29
C ILE A 541 16.57 3.58 12.13
N GLY A 542 15.50 2.87 11.77
CA GLY A 542 15.42 1.43 11.79
C GLY A 542 14.03 0.96 11.42
N THR A 543 13.87 -0.33 11.19
CA THR A 543 12.56 -0.97 11.11
C THR A 543 12.49 -2.11 12.12
N THR A 544 11.34 -2.40 12.71
CA THR A 544 11.12 -3.60 13.51
C THR A 544 10.89 -4.82 12.63
N LEU A 545 10.97 -6.03 13.20
CA LEU A 545 10.49 -7.23 12.50
C LEU A 545 8.98 -7.30 12.49
N ARG A 546 8.37 -6.83 13.57
CA ARG A 546 6.94 -6.56 13.67
C ARG A 546 6.67 -5.21 14.31
N PRO A 547 5.57 -4.54 13.97
CA PRO A 547 5.24 -3.21 14.46
C PRO A 547 5.17 -3.14 16.00
N TYR A 548 4.83 -4.28 16.62
CA TYR A 548 4.63 -4.45 18.06
C TYR A 548 5.82 -5.07 18.81
N ASP A 549 7.01 -5.12 18.23
CA ASP A 549 8.18 -5.72 18.87
C ASP A 549 8.50 -5.15 20.24
N PHE A 550 8.16 -3.87 20.43
CA PHE A 550 8.34 -3.14 21.69
C PHE A 550 7.05 -3.00 22.52
N MET A 551 5.94 -3.65 22.16
CA MET A 551 4.71 -3.59 22.96
C MET A 551 4.75 -4.55 24.15
N GLY A 552 4.51 -3.99 25.34
CA GLY A 552 4.36 -4.70 26.62
C GLY A 552 3.01 -5.41 26.77
N THR A 553 2.97 -6.73 27.04
CA THR A 553 1.75 -7.42 27.52
C THR A 553 1.89 -7.73 29.01
N ASP A 554 0.83 -7.57 29.80
CA ASP A 554 0.83 -8.03 31.20
C ASP A 554 0.68 -9.56 31.23
N ASN A 555 1.66 -10.21 31.85
CA ASN A 555 1.72 -11.66 31.97
C ASN A 555 0.57 -12.20 32.84
N GLN A 556 0.01 -11.42 33.76
CA GLN A 556 -0.99 -11.91 34.73
C GLN A 556 -2.40 -12.01 34.15
N ASN A 557 -2.76 -11.14 33.20
CA ASN A 557 -4.14 -11.02 32.68
C ASN A 557 -4.21 -11.00 31.15
N GLY A 558 -3.08 -11.07 30.44
CA GLY A 558 -3.04 -11.09 28.98
C GLY A 558 -3.45 -9.78 28.32
N ALA A 559 -3.67 -8.72 29.09
CA ALA A 559 -4.10 -7.43 28.57
C ALA A 559 -2.89 -6.56 28.17
N PHE A 560 -3.07 -5.80 27.09
CA PHE A 560 -2.09 -4.82 26.60
C PHE A 560 -2.12 -3.61 27.54
N HIS A 561 -1.22 -3.59 28.52
CA HIS A 561 -1.23 -2.55 29.54
C HIS A 561 -0.16 -1.49 29.36
N PHE A 562 0.83 -1.70 28.48
CA PHE A 562 1.88 -0.70 28.27
C PHE A 562 1.62 0.10 27.01
N ASN A 563 1.20 1.35 27.19
CA ASN A 563 1.48 2.35 26.16
C ASN A 563 3.00 2.42 26.04
N ALA A 564 3.58 2.44 24.85
CA ALA A 564 5.03 2.26 24.70
C ALA A 564 5.90 3.35 25.36
N LYS A 565 5.29 4.45 25.81
CA LYS A 565 5.86 5.39 26.81
C LYS A 565 6.28 4.74 28.12
N GLU A 566 5.76 3.56 28.44
CA GLU A 566 5.87 2.86 29.73
C GLU A 566 6.84 1.67 29.68
N THR A 567 7.36 1.31 28.49
CA THR A 567 8.23 0.14 28.31
C THR A 567 9.64 0.33 28.88
N GLY A 568 10.10 1.57 29.04
CA GLY A 568 11.46 1.91 29.50
C GLY A 568 12.59 1.42 28.59
N VAL A 569 12.26 0.89 27.40
CA VAL A 569 13.24 0.27 26.50
C VAL A 569 14.19 1.33 25.95
N THR A 570 15.49 1.12 26.19
CA THR A 570 16.55 1.96 25.65
C THR A 570 17.58 1.08 24.95
N PHE A 571 17.99 1.44 23.73
CA PHE A 571 18.92 0.66 22.93
C PHE A 571 19.92 1.54 22.17
N ASP A 572 21.07 0.97 21.83
CA ASP A 572 22.11 1.58 21.00
C ASP A 572 22.16 0.81 19.67
N ILE A 573 21.87 1.50 18.56
CA ILE A 573 21.85 0.88 17.22
C ILE A 573 23.21 0.30 16.82
N SER A 574 24.31 0.82 17.38
CA SER A 574 25.66 0.32 17.13
C SER A 574 26.02 -0.92 17.95
N LYS A 575 25.18 -1.30 18.93
CA LYS A 575 25.43 -2.39 19.89
C LYS A 575 24.23 -3.33 20.03
N LEU A 576 23.56 -3.60 18.91
CA LEU A 576 22.39 -4.49 18.84
C LEU A 576 22.76 -5.99 18.88
N THR A 577 23.60 -6.38 19.83
CA THR A 577 23.99 -7.77 20.07
C THR A 577 23.95 -8.09 21.56
N VAL A 578 23.62 -9.33 21.91
CA VAL A 578 23.54 -9.78 23.30
C VAL A 578 24.64 -10.79 23.62
N SER A 579 25.10 -10.79 24.86
CA SER A 579 25.94 -11.86 25.41
C SER A 579 25.31 -12.38 26.69
N GLY A 580 25.46 -13.66 26.98
CA GLY A 580 24.95 -14.26 28.19
C GLY A 580 25.28 -15.74 28.32
N THR A 581 24.83 -16.35 29.41
CA THR A 581 25.11 -17.76 29.72
C THR A 581 23.80 -18.50 29.93
N VAL A 582 23.64 -19.66 29.30
CA VAL A 582 22.47 -20.51 29.40
C VAL A 582 22.83 -21.82 30.08
N LYS A 583 21.99 -22.27 31.01
CA LYS A 583 22.17 -23.53 31.73
C LYS A 583 21.10 -24.52 31.33
N THR A 584 21.50 -25.73 30.95
CA THR A 584 20.61 -26.89 30.84
C THR A 584 20.81 -27.78 32.06
N GLU A 585 20.06 -28.88 32.13
CA GLU A 585 20.23 -29.87 33.20
C GLU A 585 21.64 -30.48 33.22
N ASN A 586 22.32 -30.53 32.07
CA ASN A 586 23.56 -31.28 31.89
C ASN A 586 24.80 -30.41 31.57
N ALA A 587 24.61 -29.15 31.17
CA ALA A 587 25.72 -28.29 30.73
C ALA A 587 25.43 -26.79 30.89
N THR A 588 26.49 -25.99 30.77
CA THR A 588 26.42 -24.53 30.71
C THR A 588 27.04 -24.03 29.40
N TYR A 589 26.31 -23.19 28.67
CA TYR A 589 26.68 -22.67 27.36
C TYR A 589 26.82 -21.15 27.40
N SER A 590 27.91 -20.61 26.87
CA SER A 590 28.11 -19.15 26.78
C SER A 590 27.90 -18.66 25.35
N VAL A 591 27.11 -17.60 25.20
CA VAL A 591 26.81 -16.92 23.94
C VAL A 591 27.44 -15.52 23.99
N TYR A 592 28.22 -15.18 22.98
CA TYR A 592 28.96 -13.92 22.92
C TYR A 592 28.59 -13.12 21.67
N ASN A 593 28.20 -11.86 21.83
CA ASN A 593 27.86 -10.92 20.76
C ASN A 593 26.92 -11.54 19.70
N ALA A 594 25.82 -12.13 20.15
CA ALA A 594 24.83 -12.73 19.28
C ALA A 594 23.77 -11.73 18.85
N ASN A 595 23.51 -11.70 17.55
CA ASN A 595 22.33 -11.08 16.95
C ASN A 595 21.20 -12.13 16.84
N ALA A 596 20.05 -11.73 16.30
CA ALA A 596 18.88 -12.61 16.21
C ALA A 596 19.16 -13.91 15.44
N GLN A 597 19.80 -13.85 14.26
CA GLN A 597 20.14 -15.06 13.50
C GLN A 597 21.03 -16.01 14.30
N ARG A 598 22.10 -15.48 14.91
CA ARG A 598 23.04 -16.29 15.68
C ARG A 598 22.38 -16.94 16.89
N LEU A 599 21.42 -16.26 17.51
CA LEU A 599 20.60 -16.84 18.58
C LEU A 599 19.69 -17.95 18.06
N LEU A 600 19.11 -17.79 16.86
CA LEU A 600 18.31 -18.85 16.23
C LEU A 600 19.12 -20.12 16.02
N ASP A 601 20.26 -19.99 15.34
CA ASP A 601 21.13 -21.12 14.99
C ASP A 601 21.64 -21.83 16.25
N TRP A 602 22.07 -21.04 17.24
CA TRP A 602 22.52 -21.55 18.52
C TRP A 602 21.40 -22.28 19.27
N GLY A 603 20.20 -21.70 19.34
CA GLY A 603 19.05 -22.29 20.02
C GLY A 603 18.58 -23.60 19.37
N GLN A 604 18.63 -23.69 18.03
CA GLN A 604 18.36 -24.92 17.30
C GLN A 604 19.43 -26.00 17.54
N SER A 605 20.70 -25.60 17.53
CA SER A 605 21.81 -26.51 17.83
C SER A 605 21.71 -27.04 19.26
N LEU A 606 21.39 -26.17 20.23
CA LEU A 606 21.20 -26.54 21.63
C LEU A 606 20.07 -27.55 21.77
N PHE A 607 18.89 -27.27 21.19
CA PHE A 607 17.76 -28.18 21.24
C PHE A 607 18.11 -29.56 20.68
N LYS A 608 18.74 -29.60 19.50
CA LYS A 608 19.16 -30.85 18.87
C LYS A 608 20.13 -31.65 19.74
N SER A 609 21.07 -30.99 20.42
CA SER A 609 22.02 -31.64 21.33
C SER A 609 21.33 -32.23 22.57
N GLU A 610 20.42 -31.49 23.19
CA GLU A 610 19.68 -31.95 24.38
C GLU A 610 18.69 -33.08 24.02
N LEU A 611 18.09 -33.02 22.82
CA LEU A 611 17.22 -34.06 22.29
C LEU A 611 17.95 -35.40 22.15
N GLN A 612 19.20 -35.38 21.66
CA GLN A 612 20.03 -36.58 21.52
C GLN A 612 20.36 -37.24 22.88
N LEU A 613 20.44 -36.47 23.97
CA LEU A 613 20.79 -36.97 25.30
C LEU A 613 19.62 -37.67 26.02
N LYS A 614 18.36 -37.35 25.70
CA LYS A 614 17.17 -37.72 26.51
C LYS A 614 16.38 -38.96 26.01
N SER A 615 16.95 -39.80 25.14
CA SER A 615 16.40 -41.04 24.53
C SER A 615 15.19 -41.67 25.27
N PRO A 616 13.97 -41.68 24.69
CA PRO A 616 13.64 -42.20 23.36
C PRO A 616 12.92 -41.20 22.42
N LEU A 617 13.38 -41.15 21.16
CA LEU A 617 12.94 -40.23 20.10
C LEU A 617 11.57 -40.62 19.51
N THR A 618 10.51 -40.36 20.28
CA THR A 618 9.14 -40.35 19.77
C THR A 618 8.69 -38.90 19.60
N PHE A 619 7.80 -38.61 18.66
CA PHE A 619 7.24 -37.26 18.49
C PHE A 619 6.79 -36.63 19.82
N TYR A 620 6.08 -37.40 20.65
CA TYR A 620 5.64 -36.94 21.98
C TYR A 620 6.80 -36.78 22.97
N GLY A 621 7.83 -37.63 22.91
CA GLY A 621 9.05 -37.48 23.71
C GLY A 621 9.88 -36.25 23.31
N GLU A 622 9.98 -35.96 22.01
CA GLU A 622 10.69 -34.77 21.50
C GLU A 622 9.97 -33.47 21.89
N LEU A 623 8.65 -33.47 21.83
CA LEU A 623 7.83 -32.37 22.34
C LEU A 623 7.99 -32.18 23.86
N GLU A 624 8.12 -33.26 24.62
CA GLU A 624 8.33 -33.20 26.07
C GLU A 624 9.71 -32.61 26.43
N VAL A 625 10.75 -32.93 25.65
CA VAL A 625 12.06 -32.30 25.79
C VAL A 625 12.00 -30.82 25.44
N LEU A 626 11.39 -30.47 24.31
CA LEU A 626 11.24 -29.08 23.88
C LEU A 626 10.46 -28.24 24.90
N ARG A 627 9.41 -28.82 25.46
CA ARG A 627 8.63 -28.26 26.59
C ARG A 627 9.53 -27.95 27.77
N SER A 628 10.36 -28.90 28.20
CA SER A 628 11.23 -28.73 29.37
C SER A 628 12.24 -27.60 29.15
N LEU A 629 12.81 -27.51 27.94
CA LEU A 629 13.83 -26.52 27.60
C LEU A 629 13.24 -25.14 27.35
N SER A 630 11.98 -25.06 26.93
CA SER A 630 11.29 -23.80 26.61
C SER A 630 10.33 -23.35 27.72
N ALA A 631 10.39 -23.96 28.90
CA ALA A 631 9.64 -23.51 30.06
C ALA A 631 10.15 -22.13 30.53
N ASN A 632 9.33 -21.38 31.30
CA ASN A 632 9.78 -20.12 31.88
C ASN A 632 11.04 -20.34 32.71
N ASN A 633 12.07 -19.51 32.48
CA ASN A 633 13.41 -19.61 33.07
C ASN A 633 14.22 -20.85 32.65
N ALA A 634 13.79 -21.60 31.64
CA ALA A 634 14.56 -22.72 31.07
C ALA A 634 15.45 -22.27 29.91
N ALA A 635 16.30 -23.17 29.42
CA ALA A 635 17.42 -22.85 28.54
C ALA A 635 17.06 -22.15 27.22
N LEU A 636 15.91 -22.45 26.62
CA LEU A 636 15.41 -21.82 25.38
C LEU A 636 14.46 -20.65 25.65
N ASP A 637 14.15 -20.34 26.92
CA ASP A 637 13.59 -19.06 27.33
C ASP A 637 14.71 -18.01 27.39
N VAL A 638 15.19 -17.62 26.21
CA VAL A 638 16.29 -16.67 26.02
C VAL A 638 16.00 -15.28 26.61
N LYS A 639 14.72 -14.99 26.87
CA LYS A 639 14.23 -13.72 27.42
C LYS A 639 14.75 -13.51 28.84
N VAL A 640 14.80 -14.60 29.63
CA VAL A 640 15.25 -14.58 31.02
C VAL A 640 16.62 -15.24 31.18
N SER A 641 16.95 -16.24 30.35
CA SER A 641 18.22 -16.98 30.45
C SER A 641 19.46 -16.11 30.31
N PHE A 642 19.42 -15.05 29.50
CA PHE A 642 20.56 -14.14 29.37
C PHE A 642 20.66 -13.07 30.47
N GLY A 643 19.74 -13.04 31.44
CA GLY A 643 19.69 -12.02 32.49
C GLY A 643 19.41 -10.61 31.96
N GLN A 644 18.82 -10.51 30.77
CA GLN A 644 18.47 -9.25 30.11
C GLN A 644 16.96 -9.01 30.16
N HIS A 645 16.52 -7.78 29.87
CA HIS A 645 15.09 -7.50 29.76
C HIS A 645 14.50 -8.19 28.51
N PRO A 646 13.27 -8.74 28.55
CA PRO A 646 12.66 -9.42 27.40
C PRO A 646 12.55 -8.55 26.14
N TYR A 647 12.42 -7.24 26.32
CA TYR A 647 12.34 -6.25 25.23
C TYR A 647 13.70 -5.65 24.85
N THR A 648 14.81 -6.27 25.27
CA THR A 648 16.14 -5.87 24.83
C THR A 648 16.22 -5.97 23.30
N ALA A 649 16.50 -4.84 22.66
CA ALA A 649 16.60 -4.73 21.22
C ALA A 649 17.84 -5.48 20.71
N ILE A 650 17.69 -6.25 19.65
CA ILE A 650 18.76 -6.99 18.99
C ILE A 650 18.67 -6.83 17.47
N ASN A 651 19.80 -6.97 16.80
CA ASN A 651 19.91 -6.83 15.36
C ASN A 651 19.26 -8.05 14.68
N ALA A 652 18.34 -7.81 13.76
CA ALA A 652 17.69 -8.81 12.95
C ALA A 652 18.12 -8.80 11.48
N GLY A 653 19.13 -7.98 11.15
CA GLY A 653 19.65 -7.80 9.80
C GLY A 653 19.56 -6.34 9.36
N THR A 654 19.65 -6.12 8.07
CA THR A 654 19.42 -4.83 7.43
C THR A 654 18.40 -5.00 6.32
N ASN A 655 17.64 -3.97 6.01
CA ASN A 655 16.85 -3.96 4.79
C ASN A 655 17.75 -3.69 3.56
N SER A 656 17.14 -3.74 2.36
CA SER A 656 17.79 -3.49 1.06
C SER A 656 18.52 -2.14 0.98
N ASN A 657 18.10 -1.16 1.78
CA ASN A 657 18.68 0.19 1.83
C ASN A 657 19.75 0.35 2.92
N GLY A 658 20.18 -0.73 3.56
CA GLY A 658 21.18 -0.71 4.64
C GLY A 658 20.66 -0.23 5.99
N THR A 659 19.35 0.05 6.12
CA THR A 659 18.73 0.45 7.38
C THR A 659 18.61 -0.77 8.32
N PRO A 660 18.95 -0.64 9.61
CA PRO A 660 18.89 -1.75 10.56
C PRO A 660 17.46 -2.28 10.74
N LYS A 661 17.30 -3.60 10.66
CA LYS A 661 16.13 -4.34 11.15
C LYS A 661 16.37 -4.72 12.60
N ILE A 662 15.41 -4.42 13.48
CA ILE A 662 15.54 -4.55 14.93
C ILE A 662 14.41 -5.45 15.44
N THR A 663 14.70 -6.32 16.41
CA THR A 663 13.67 -7.08 17.13
C THR A 663 14.01 -7.18 18.61
N THR A 664 13.29 -8.00 19.36
CA THR A 664 13.52 -8.21 20.80
C THR A 664 13.90 -9.65 21.13
N LEU A 665 14.56 -9.84 22.28
CA LEU A 665 14.84 -11.18 22.83
C LEU A 665 13.55 -12.01 22.99
N ARG A 666 12.44 -11.35 23.32
CA ARG A 666 11.11 -11.98 23.40
C ARG A 666 10.67 -12.58 22.08
N ALA A 667 10.71 -11.82 21.00
CA ALA A 667 10.39 -12.31 19.67
C ALA A 667 11.33 -13.44 19.25
N MET A 668 12.63 -13.29 19.51
CA MET A 668 13.64 -14.29 19.17
C MET A 668 13.41 -15.64 19.86
N GLY A 669 13.10 -15.65 21.16
CA GLY A 669 12.78 -16.89 21.87
C GLY A 669 11.60 -17.66 21.26
N ASN A 670 10.58 -16.93 20.82
CA ASN A 670 9.40 -17.53 20.19
C ASN A 670 9.75 -18.15 18.82
N MET A 671 10.63 -17.52 18.04
CA MET A 671 11.08 -18.04 16.76
C MET A 671 11.94 -19.30 16.93
N ILE A 672 12.86 -19.32 17.91
CA ILE A 672 13.65 -20.51 18.26
C ILE A 672 12.73 -21.68 18.60
N PHE A 673 11.70 -21.43 19.41
CA PHE A 673 10.71 -22.42 19.76
C PHE A 673 10.02 -23.01 18.51
N GLY A 674 9.45 -22.16 17.65
CA GLY A 674 8.77 -22.62 16.44
C GLY A 674 9.68 -23.44 15.53
N ALA A 675 10.93 -23.00 15.36
CA ALA A 675 11.92 -23.69 14.56
C ALA A 675 12.29 -25.07 15.13
N ASN A 676 12.34 -25.19 16.46
CA ASN A 676 12.55 -26.46 17.12
C ASN A 676 11.34 -27.38 17.04
N VAL A 677 10.11 -26.85 17.16
CA VAL A 677 8.87 -27.63 16.92
C VAL A 677 8.85 -28.19 15.50
N HIS A 678 9.26 -27.40 14.50
CA HIS A 678 9.36 -27.90 13.12
C HIS A 678 10.37 -29.06 13.01
N SER A 679 11.49 -28.98 13.73
CA SER A 679 12.56 -29.97 13.68
C SER A 679 12.19 -31.35 14.26
N THR A 680 11.11 -31.47 15.05
CA THR A 680 10.60 -32.75 15.59
C THR A 680 9.82 -33.61 14.58
N LYS A 681 9.90 -33.29 13.27
CA LYS A 681 9.39 -34.04 12.10
C LYS A 681 7.92 -34.54 12.14
N PRO A 682 6.90 -33.66 12.19
CA PRO A 682 5.51 -34.07 11.98
C PRO A 682 5.06 -34.17 10.50
N TYR A 683 5.98 -34.18 9.53
CA TYR A 683 5.67 -33.97 8.09
C TYR A 683 4.72 -35.00 7.43
N LEU A 684 4.33 -36.07 8.13
CA LEU A 684 3.46 -37.11 7.58
C LEU A 684 1.95 -36.81 7.70
N LEU A 685 1.50 -35.69 8.28
CA LEU A 685 0.07 -35.53 8.63
C LEU A 685 -0.66 -34.23 8.23
N GLY A 686 -0.08 -33.31 7.44
CA GLY A 686 -0.89 -32.32 6.70
C GLY A 686 -0.44 -30.86 6.67
N THR A 687 -1.28 -30.03 6.04
CA THR A 687 -1.14 -28.58 5.76
C THR A 687 -1.05 -27.72 7.04
N PRO A 688 -0.73 -26.40 6.95
CA PRO A 688 -0.73 -25.47 8.09
C PRO A 688 -1.98 -25.56 8.99
N ASN A 689 -3.14 -25.87 8.40
CA ASN A 689 -4.42 -26.06 9.11
C ASN A 689 -4.43 -27.29 10.05
N TRP A 690 -3.70 -28.35 9.71
CA TRP A 690 -3.56 -29.52 10.57
C TRP A 690 -2.73 -29.20 11.82
N TYR A 691 -1.64 -28.43 11.68
CA TYR A 691 -0.81 -27.98 12.81
C TYR A 691 -1.63 -27.19 13.83
N TYR A 692 -2.39 -26.19 13.40
CA TYR A 692 -3.23 -25.39 14.28
C TYR A 692 -4.40 -26.18 14.89
N SER A 693 -5.06 -27.04 14.11
CA SER A 693 -6.25 -27.77 14.60
C SER A 693 -5.92 -28.97 15.49
N LYS A 694 -4.74 -29.60 15.34
CA LYS A 694 -4.36 -30.81 16.07
C LYS A 694 -3.26 -30.59 17.09
N VAL A 695 -2.15 -29.96 16.73
CA VAL A 695 -1.03 -29.75 17.68
C VAL A 695 -1.36 -28.64 18.65
N MET A 696 -1.78 -27.47 18.16
CA MET A 696 -2.14 -26.34 19.04
C MET A 696 -3.41 -26.61 19.85
N GLY A 697 -4.34 -27.42 19.32
CA GLY A 697 -5.52 -27.89 20.03
C GLY A 697 -5.18 -28.79 21.22
N GLU A 698 -4.26 -29.75 21.07
CA GLU A 698 -3.82 -30.62 22.18
C GLU A 698 -2.96 -29.86 23.19
N VAL A 699 -2.09 -28.95 22.74
CA VAL A 699 -1.34 -28.03 23.61
C VAL A 699 -2.28 -27.14 24.42
N GLY A 700 -3.35 -26.63 23.80
CA GLY A 700 -4.39 -25.85 24.48
C GLY A 700 -5.20 -26.65 25.50
N LYS A 701 -5.61 -27.89 25.16
CA LYS A 701 -6.34 -28.80 26.07
C LYS A 701 -5.51 -29.21 27.28
N TYR A 702 -4.22 -29.48 27.10
CA TYR A 702 -3.31 -29.76 28.20
C TYR A 702 -3.19 -28.55 29.15
N ASN A 703 -3.09 -27.34 28.60
CA ASN A 703 -3.05 -26.12 29.41
C ASN A 703 -4.35 -25.91 30.22
N GLN A 704 -5.52 -26.27 29.66
CA GLN A 704 -6.77 -26.26 30.42
C GLN A 704 -6.82 -27.34 31.51
N SER A 705 -6.29 -28.54 31.26
CA SER A 705 -6.35 -29.66 32.22
C SER A 705 -5.44 -29.47 33.43
N GLN A 706 -4.31 -28.77 33.29
CA GLN A 706 -3.41 -28.44 34.40
C GLN A 706 -3.94 -27.32 35.32
N ASN A 707 -5.01 -26.60 34.92
CA ASN A 707 -5.46 -25.39 35.59
C ASN A 707 -6.68 -25.54 36.50
N SER A 708 -7.40 -26.66 36.51
CA SER A 708 -8.65 -26.85 37.28
C SER A 708 -9.64 -25.65 37.22
N GLY A 709 -9.54 -24.77 36.21
CA GLY A 709 -10.31 -23.53 36.05
C GLY A 709 -9.83 -22.25 36.76
N LEU A 710 -8.74 -22.21 37.55
CA LEU A 710 -8.37 -21.02 38.35
C LEU A 710 -6.84 -20.76 38.44
N GLY A 711 -6.24 -20.17 37.39
CA GLY A 711 -5.00 -19.37 37.47
C GLY A 711 -3.62 -20.06 37.61
N TYR A 712 -2.72 -19.71 36.68
CA TYR A 712 -1.24 -19.81 36.61
C TYR A 712 -0.52 -21.19 36.72
N ASN A 713 0.29 -21.47 35.69
CA ASN A 713 0.87 -22.79 35.38
C ASN A 713 2.15 -23.16 36.14
N LYS A 714 2.23 -24.45 36.53
CA LYS A 714 3.47 -25.21 36.75
C LYS A 714 3.58 -26.32 35.68
N GLY A 715 3.54 -25.94 34.41
CA GLY A 715 3.59 -26.86 33.25
C GLY A 715 2.99 -26.24 31.97
N PHE A 716 3.69 -26.39 30.82
CA PHE A 716 3.49 -25.77 29.48
C PHE A 716 3.04 -24.28 29.48
N PRO A 717 3.93 -23.30 29.21
CA PRO A 717 3.64 -21.88 29.39
C PRO A 717 3.02 -21.16 28.18
N TYR A 718 2.17 -21.79 27.37
CA TYR A 718 1.93 -21.26 26.00
C TYR A 718 0.54 -20.74 25.68
N PHE A 719 -0.30 -20.50 26.70
CA PHE A 719 -1.50 -19.68 26.53
C PHE A 719 -1.62 -18.55 27.55
N GLY A 720 -0.52 -18.16 28.20
CA GLY A 720 -0.48 -17.06 29.18
C GLY A 720 0.17 -15.76 28.71
N GLU A 721 0.52 -15.64 27.42
CA GLU A 721 1.00 -14.38 26.82
C GLU A 721 0.25 -14.17 25.49
N HIS A 722 -1.02 -13.78 25.60
CA HIS A 722 -2.07 -13.90 24.58
C HIS A 722 -1.82 -13.12 23.27
N THR A 723 -2.31 -13.72 22.18
CA THR A 723 -2.59 -13.20 20.81
C THR A 723 -1.45 -13.02 19.81
N TYR A 724 -0.32 -12.36 20.11
CA TYR A 724 0.69 -12.03 19.07
C TYR A 724 1.97 -12.89 19.06
N SER A 725 2.20 -13.71 20.09
CA SER A 725 3.36 -14.60 20.16
C SER A 725 3.29 -15.76 19.14
N GLY A 726 2.08 -16.14 18.71
CA GLY A 726 1.83 -17.19 17.72
C GLY A 726 2.38 -16.89 16.33
N SER A 727 2.44 -15.62 15.93
CA SER A 727 3.03 -15.23 14.64
C SER A 727 4.54 -15.47 14.62
N TYR A 728 5.27 -15.13 15.68
CA TYR A 728 6.70 -15.43 15.78
C TYR A 728 7.01 -16.92 15.81
N ILE A 729 6.17 -17.70 16.50
CA ILE A 729 6.25 -19.16 16.50
C ILE A 729 6.01 -19.69 15.08
N TYR A 730 5.01 -19.17 14.37
CA TYR A 730 4.76 -19.50 12.97
C TYR A 730 5.99 -19.24 12.09
N TYR A 731 6.63 -18.08 12.20
CA TYR A 731 7.82 -17.76 11.40
C TYR A 731 9.00 -18.69 11.67
N GLY A 732 9.23 -19.00 12.95
CA GLY A 732 10.20 -20.01 13.33
C GLY A 732 9.88 -21.37 12.71
N TYR A 733 8.61 -21.78 12.75
CA TYR A 733 8.17 -23.08 12.23
C TYR A 733 8.37 -23.23 10.72
N TYR A 734 8.18 -22.18 9.93
CA TYR A 734 8.41 -22.23 8.47
C TYR A 734 9.84 -21.88 8.05
N GLY A 735 10.75 -21.64 9.01
CA GLY A 735 12.16 -21.33 8.70
C GLY A 735 12.37 -20.04 7.91
N LYS A 736 11.38 -19.14 7.89
CA LYS A 736 11.45 -17.84 7.21
C LYS A 736 12.21 -16.81 8.07
N PHE A 737 13.44 -17.13 8.46
CA PHE A 737 14.34 -16.13 9.03
C PHE A 737 15.07 -15.45 7.87
N TYR A 738 14.98 -14.12 7.79
CA TYR A 738 15.45 -13.26 6.70
C TYR A 738 16.66 -13.83 5.93
N LYS A 739 16.40 -14.27 4.71
CA LYS A 739 17.42 -14.36 3.66
C LYS A 739 17.51 -13.03 2.94
#